data_AF-A0A254SVR8-F1
#
_entry.id   AF-A0A254SVR8-F1
#
_cell.length_a   1.000
_cell.length_b   1.000
_cell.length_c   1.000
_cell.angle_alpha   90.00
_cell.angle_beta   90.00
_cell.angle_gamma   90.00
#
_symmetry.space_group_name_H-M   'P 1'
#
loop_
_entity.id
_entity.type
_entity.pdbx_description
1 polymer ?
#
loop_
_entity_poly.entity_id
_entity_poly.type
_entity_poly.pdbx_seq_one_letter_code
_entity_poly.pdbx_strand_id
1 'polypeptide(L)'
;MVYCGKKTPLAACVALSFGLAIPSFAAPRQMENLSRGLVASNVGKGILVSWRLLGSDAPNTEFNLYRDGTKIATIAGNGATNYLDASGKATSKYTVAAVVGGKEGAQSGLSFVFDKSANSDGKNIPYATLKLDRPGDLKMPDGSSCSYTSNDMSVGDLDGDGELELVVKWDPSNQKDNSQSGYTGNVYIDGYKMNGKKLWRIDLGKNIRAGAHYTQFMVYDLDGDGIAEVAMKTSDGTIDGTGKAIGDKSKDYRTKTGTIMSGNEFLTVFNGKTGAAITTIDYVPGRNVTKNWGDNYGNRSERMLAAIAYLDGVHPSLVMMRGYYTYAYAVAYDFDGKQLKQRWYHKSETRGQGIFGEGNHNVSVGDINGDGKDEIVFGSAALKSDGTLLYRTGLGHGDALHLSDMDPDRPGLESWDVHEEKSAAYTDDFRGPDGKIIWGTKQPNPGVDNGRGLAADIDADHRGFEMWSSAGDGVKNVKGQKISGSKPSVNFRIYFDGDLQDELLDGAIDKWSTKDKKANRYFTYGNVNKSTTNNGTKKNPSLVADLFGDWREELILRSGSDASMITIFGTPVTTDYRVYTLMHDPHYRVSIAWQNVAYNQPPHLGYYLPDAVKNLKQPSIYLAGDGTTPVVIDPVIVDPVIPEIKHDMTKESFVDASAPAEGKGTFEDTNEGWKEKGYYNFDNDAASFATWKVTAKEDAKTTVSIVFANGGNDARDMNLSVNGGDAVSVSLPSTGSWTTWQEVQVPVNIVKGENTLKLSSTTENGGPNVDGFYFGVPGVTLSSAEGTTALATGVQNFARGGYAEIEIYNMSGRIVGTIAKFVAAGESAVDLSQEPLPKGSYLVRIKIDGKYISKGIFKK
;
A
#
# COMPACT_ATOMS: atom_id res chain seq x y z
N MET A 1 -12.94 4.91 -77.54
CA MET A 1 -13.17 6.34 -77.23
C MET A 1 -12.54 6.65 -75.88
N VAL A 2 -11.62 7.62 -75.88
CA VAL A 2 -11.37 8.65 -74.84
C VAL A 2 -11.14 8.23 -73.37
N TYR A 3 -9.85 8.34 -72.98
CA TYR A 3 -9.24 8.90 -71.74
C TYR A 3 -9.42 8.29 -70.33
N CYS A 4 -8.32 7.67 -69.86
CA CYS A 4 -7.41 8.07 -68.77
C CYS A 4 -7.94 8.38 -67.34
N GLY A 5 -7.40 7.65 -66.34
CA GLY A 5 -7.42 8.05 -64.93
C GLY A 5 -6.54 7.15 -64.04
N LYS A 6 -5.52 7.74 -63.42
CA LYS A 6 -4.37 7.10 -62.76
C LYS A 6 -4.68 6.47 -61.39
N LYS A 7 -3.87 5.48 -61.03
CA LYS A 7 -3.70 4.90 -59.68
C LYS A 7 -3.21 5.96 -58.67
N THR A 8 -3.71 5.88 -57.44
CA THR A 8 -3.05 6.38 -56.21
C THR A 8 -3.31 5.36 -55.10
N PRO A 9 -2.29 4.93 -54.32
CA PRO A 9 -2.48 3.96 -53.25
C PRO A 9 -2.94 4.66 -51.96
N LEU A 10 -3.85 4.00 -51.24
CA LEU A 10 -4.33 4.38 -49.93
C LEU A 10 -3.17 4.27 -48.93
N ALA A 11 -2.69 5.39 -48.41
CA ALA A 11 -1.76 5.42 -47.29
C ALA A 11 -2.52 5.07 -46.01
N ALA A 12 -2.21 3.92 -45.42
CA ALA A 12 -2.65 3.59 -44.07
C ALA A 12 -1.83 4.41 -43.07
N CYS A 13 -2.42 5.47 -42.52
CA CYS A 13 -1.90 6.13 -41.32
C CYS A 13 -2.08 5.17 -40.14
N VAL A 14 -1.00 4.48 -39.76
CA VAL A 14 -0.87 3.89 -38.44
C VAL A 14 -0.64 5.04 -37.47
N ALA A 15 -1.70 5.52 -36.83
CA ALA A 15 -1.57 6.39 -35.67
C ALA A 15 -1.09 5.53 -34.50
N LEU A 16 0.19 5.67 -34.12
CA LEU A 16 0.67 5.22 -32.83
C LEU A 16 -0.09 6.03 -31.76
N SER A 17 -1.10 5.43 -31.14
CA SER A 17 -1.66 5.90 -29.89
C SER A 17 -0.66 5.58 -28.77
N PHE A 18 0.26 6.51 -28.51
CA PHE A 18 0.90 6.60 -27.21
C PHE A 18 -0.19 6.98 -26.20
N GLY A 19 -0.73 5.99 -25.49
CA GLY A 19 -1.53 6.24 -24.30
C GLY A 19 -0.63 6.94 -23.29
N LEU A 20 -0.82 8.25 -23.14
CA LEU A 20 -0.30 8.98 -21.99
C LEU A 20 -1.04 8.44 -20.77
N ALA A 21 -0.38 7.62 -19.96
CA ALA A 21 -0.86 7.30 -18.63
C ALA A 21 -0.97 8.61 -17.84
N ILE A 22 -2.20 9.08 -17.62
CA ILE A 22 -2.45 10.19 -16.71
C ILE A 22 -2.28 9.61 -15.30
N PRO A 23 -1.37 10.16 -14.46
CA PRO A 23 -1.14 9.61 -13.14
C PRO A 23 -2.43 9.67 -12.32
N SER A 24 -2.97 8.51 -11.99
CA SER A 24 -3.91 8.35 -10.87
C SER A 24 -3.16 8.80 -9.62
N PHE A 25 -3.62 9.83 -8.93
CA PHE A 25 -3.09 10.15 -7.62
C PHE A 25 -3.60 9.08 -6.65
N ALA A 26 -2.81 8.03 -6.43
CA ALA A 26 -3.08 7.03 -5.41
C ALA A 26 -3.16 7.71 -4.04
N ALA A 27 -4.23 7.41 -3.29
CA ALA A 27 -4.38 7.89 -1.92
C ALA A 27 -3.21 7.38 -1.05
N PRO A 28 -2.82 8.13 -0.01
CA PRO A 28 -1.69 7.74 0.83
C PRO A 28 -1.98 6.42 1.55
N ARG A 29 -1.01 5.49 1.55
CA ARG A 29 -1.14 4.20 2.24
C ARG A 29 -0.92 4.33 3.74
N GLN A 30 -1.65 3.54 4.51
CA GLN A 30 -1.40 3.35 5.94
C GLN A 30 0.01 2.80 6.15
N MET A 31 0.82 3.42 7.00
CA MET A 31 2.11 2.87 7.43
C MET A 31 2.31 3.05 8.94
N GLU A 32 3.22 2.29 9.52
CA GLU A 32 3.49 2.31 10.96
C GLU A 32 4.04 3.66 11.44
N ASN A 33 3.59 4.13 12.60
CA ASN A 33 4.13 5.34 13.21
C ASN A 33 5.46 5.05 13.93
N LEU A 34 6.53 4.98 13.15
CA LEU A 34 7.85 4.60 13.65
C LEU A 34 8.57 5.74 14.38
N SER A 35 9.27 5.38 15.46
CA SER A 35 10.24 6.26 16.12
C SER A 35 11.44 6.54 15.21
N ARG A 36 12.38 7.38 15.67
CA ARG A 36 13.64 7.61 14.96
C ARG A 36 14.52 6.35 14.82
N GLY A 37 14.22 5.27 15.53
CA GLY A 37 15.00 4.03 15.46
C GLY A 37 16.48 4.31 15.71
N LEU A 38 16.83 5.18 16.65
CA LEU A 38 18.22 5.65 16.78
C LEU A 38 19.10 4.51 17.28
N VAL A 39 20.18 4.22 16.57
CA VAL A 39 21.12 3.14 16.89
C VAL A 39 22.50 3.66 17.17
N ALA A 40 23.19 3.05 18.13
CA ALA A 40 24.62 3.21 18.35
C ALA A 40 25.37 1.90 18.11
N SER A 41 26.35 1.94 17.20
CA SER A 41 27.13 0.78 16.75
C SER A 41 28.61 0.97 17.01
N ASN A 42 29.20 0.10 17.84
CA ASN A 42 30.65 0.08 18.00
C ASN A 42 31.33 -0.53 16.77
N VAL A 43 32.01 0.30 15.98
CA VAL A 43 32.73 -0.11 14.76
C VAL A 43 34.26 -0.09 14.95
N GLY A 44 34.73 -0.06 16.19
CA GLY A 44 36.14 -0.11 16.60
C GLY A 44 36.96 1.16 16.33
N LYS A 45 36.48 2.08 15.49
CA LYS A 45 37.07 3.41 15.24
C LYS A 45 36.24 4.57 15.82
N GLY A 46 35.27 4.24 16.69
CA GLY A 46 34.26 5.16 17.20
C GLY A 46 32.89 4.49 17.25
N ILE A 47 31.86 5.30 17.51
CA ILE A 47 30.47 4.86 17.48
C ILE A 47 29.84 5.38 16.19
N LEU A 48 29.42 4.46 15.33
CA LEU A 48 28.55 4.77 14.21
C LEU A 48 27.13 4.92 14.75
N VAL A 49 26.55 6.10 14.56
CA VAL A 49 25.18 6.41 14.94
C VAL A 49 24.35 6.53 13.67
N SER A 50 23.20 5.89 13.60
CA SER A 50 22.26 6.00 12.47
C SER A 50 20.82 6.06 12.95
N TRP A 51 19.95 6.65 12.14
CA TRP A 51 18.52 6.85 12.46
C TRP A 51 17.67 6.94 11.19
N ARG A 52 16.36 6.76 11.36
CA ARG A 52 15.42 6.76 10.24
C ARG A 52 15.21 8.16 9.72
N LEU A 53 15.25 8.30 8.40
CA LEU A 53 14.46 9.32 7.72
C LEU A 53 13.03 8.75 7.59
N LEU A 54 12.08 9.34 8.30
CA LEU A 54 10.70 8.85 8.34
C LEU A 54 9.95 9.33 7.10
N GLY A 55 8.97 8.57 6.62
CA GLY A 55 8.20 8.95 5.43
C GLY A 55 7.33 10.18 5.66
N SER A 56 7.10 10.56 6.92
CA SER A 56 6.47 11.82 7.33
C SER A 56 7.43 13.03 7.30
N ASP A 57 8.73 12.81 7.18
CA ASP A 57 9.71 13.89 7.03
C ASP A 57 9.74 14.43 5.61
N ALA A 58 9.86 15.76 5.49
CA ALA A 58 10.22 16.37 4.23
C ALA A 58 11.59 15.86 3.76
N PRO A 59 11.84 15.69 2.44
CA PRO A 59 13.09 15.12 1.94
C PRO A 59 14.35 15.81 2.47
N ASN A 60 14.26 17.13 2.67
CA ASN A 60 15.35 18.00 3.12
C ASN A 60 15.39 18.25 4.64
N THR A 61 14.74 17.41 5.45
CA THR A 61 14.75 17.56 6.92
C THR A 61 16.17 17.48 7.48
N GLU A 62 16.58 18.49 8.24
CA GLU A 62 17.88 18.52 8.90
C GLU A 62 17.84 17.79 10.24
N PHE A 63 19.01 17.39 10.76
CA PHE A 63 19.09 16.72 12.06
C PHE A 63 20.22 17.28 12.92
N ASN A 64 19.96 17.45 14.22
CA ASN A 64 21.00 17.67 15.20
C ASN A 64 21.24 16.38 15.99
N LEU A 65 22.50 16.01 16.11
CA LEU A 65 22.94 14.84 16.88
C LEU A 65 23.61 15.29 18.17
N TYR A 66 23.25 14.65 19.26
CA TYR A 66 23.75 14.92 20.59
C TYR A 66 24.42 13.68 21.18
N ARG A 67 25.49 13.90 21.93
CA ARG A 67 26.12 12.90 22.79
C ARG A 67 26.16 13.43 24.22
N ASP A 68 25.64 12.67 25.16
CA ASP A 68 25.63 13.00 26.59
C ASP A 68 25.06 14.42 26.85
N GLY A 69 24.03 14.81 26.09
CA GLY A 69 23.38 16.13 26.17
C GLY A 69 24.09 17.26 25.42
N THR A 70 25.26 17.02 24.83
CA THR A 70 26.01 18.03 24.04
C THR A 70 25.82 17.79 22.55
N LYS A 71 25.46 18.83 21.78
CA LYS A 71 25.38 18.73 20.33
C LYS A 71 26.76 18.46 19.74
N ILE A 72 26.90 17.38 18.99
CA ILE A 72 28.16 16.97 18.36
C ILE A 72 28.16 17.13 16.84
N ALA A 73 26.99 17.15 16.21
CA ALA A 73 26.86 17.35 14.76
C ALA A 73 25.51 17.97 14.38
N THR A 74 25.51 18.63 13.22
CA THR A 74 24.30 19.01 12.48
C THR A 74 24.43 18.38 11.09
N ILE A 75 23.46 17.57 10.72
CA ILE A 75 23.37 16.90 9.42
C ILE A 75 22.45 17.72 8.54
N ALA A 76 22.98 18.19 7.41
CA ALA A 76 22.24 18.97 6.43
C ALA A 76 21.11 18.15 5.77
N GLY A 77 20.12 18.83 5.18
CA GLY A 77 18.97 18.18 4.56
C GLY A 77 19.28 17.24 3.38
N ASN A 78 20.48 17.32 2.82
CA ASN A 78 20.99 16.42 1.78
C ASN A 78 22.02 15.39 2.31
N GLY A 79 22.30 15.37 3.61
CA GLY A 79 23.20 14.40 4.23
C GLY A 79 22.47 13.09 4.58
N ALA A 80 23.22 12.00 4.58
CA ALA A 80 22.75 10.70 5.06
C ALA A 80 22.38 10.74 6.54
N THR A 81 21.45 9.88 6.97
CA THR A 81 21.01 9.78 8.37
C THR A 81 21.93 8.88 9.20
N ASN A 82 23.23 9.07 9.05
CA ASN A 82 24.25 8.44 9.88
C ASN A 82 25.39 9.42 10.21
N TYR A 83 26.16 9.08 11.24
CA TYR A 83 27.31 9.85 11.68
C TYR A 83 28.31 8.96 12.43
N LEU A 84 29.59 9.03 12.08
CA LEU A 84 30.65 8.36 12.82
C LEU A 84 31.23 9.29 13.89
N ASP A 85 30.86 9.07 15.15
CA ASP A 85 31.48 9.76 16.28
C ASP A 85 32.76 9.04 16.71
N ALA A 86 33.90 9.52 16.21
CA ALA A 86 35.23 9.03 16.56
C ALA A 86 35.59 9.19 18.05
N SER A 87 34.94 10.11 18.77
CA SER A 87 35.15 10.31 20.22
C SER A 87 34.14 9.56 21.09
N GLY A 88 33.16 8.91 20.45
CA GLY A 88 32.12 8.14 21.10
C GLY A 88 32.67 6.92 21.85
N LYS A 89 32.02 6.56 22.95
CA LYS A 89 32.35 5.39 23.76
C LYS A 89 31.14 4.45 23.86
N ALA A 90 31.37 3.19 24.22
CA ALA A 90 30.29 2.23 24.46
C ALA A 90 29.29 2.68 25.55
N THR A 91 29.70 3.59 26.45
CA THR A 91 28.85 4.17 27.49
C THR A 91 28.19 5.49 27.09
N SER A 92 28.51 6.03 25.91
CA SER A 92 27.95 7.30 25.45
C SER A 92 26.45 7.15 25.16
N LYS A 93 25.68 8.15 25.54
CA LYS A 93 24.26 8.23 25.24
C LYS A 93 24.05 9.17 24.07
N TYR A 94 23.22 8.78 23.11
CA TYR A 94 22.91 9.60 21.95
C TYR A 94 21.44 9.98 21.92
N THR A 95 21.17 11.17 21.41
CA THR A 95 19.84 11.61 21.02
C THR A 95 19.90 12.35 19.69
N VAL A 96 18.83 12.27 18.89
CA VAL A 96 18.70 12.97 17.61
C VAL A 96 17.42 13.81 17.59
N ALA A 97 17.49 15.02 17.04
CA ALA A 97 16.33 15.88 16.84
C ALA A 97 16.24 16.32 15.38
N ALA A 98 15.05 16.19 14.79
CA ALA A 98 14.76 16.78 13.49
C ALA A 98 14.71 18.30 13.60
N VAL A 99 15.12 19.00 12.55
CA VAL A 99 15.08 20.46 12.42
C VAL A 99 14.23 20.79 11.20
N VAL A 100 13.06 21.40 11.44
CA VAL A 100 12.06 21.70 10.40
C VAL A 100 11.83 23.21 10.39
N GLY A 101 12.04 23.85 9.22
CA GLY A 101 11.92 25.31 9.09
C GLY A 101 12.85 26.08 10.04
N GLY A 102 14.03 25.52 10.33
CA GLY A 102 15.01 26.08 11.27
C GLY A 102 14.65 25.91 12.76
N LYS A 103 13.57 25.21 13.09
CA LYS A 103 13.17 24.90 14.47
C LYS A 103 13.50 23.45 14.80
N GLU A 104 14.27 23.27 15.86
CA GLU A 104 14.58 21.94 16.40
C GLU A 104 13.38 21.35 17.14
N GLY A 105 13.05 20.10 16.83
CA GLY A 105 12.00 19.32 17.47
C GLY A 105 12.46 18.58 18.73
N ALA A 106 11.63 17.64 19.19
CA ALA A 106 11.96 16.80 20.34
C ALA A 106 13.15 15.87 20.04
N GLN A 107 14.01 15.70 21.05
CA GLN A 107 15.11 14.74 20.99
C GLN A 107 14.59 13.32 21.20
N SER A 108 14.89 12.42 20.26
CA SER A 108 14.64 10.98 20.33
C SER A 108 15.88 10.26 20.86
N GLY A 109 15.69 9.33 21.80
CA GLY A 109 16.76 8.52 22.38
C GLY A 109 17.08 7.25 21.59
N LEU A 110 18.06 6.50 22.08
CA LEU A 110 18.47 5.21 21.51
C LEU A 110 17.33 4.17 21.59
N SER A 111 17.01 3.59 20.45
CA SER A 111 16.12 2.42 20.30
C SER A 111 16.90 1.12 20.48
N PHE A 112 18.13 1.07 19.97
CA PHE A 112 18.97 -0.12 20.02
C PHE A 112 20.46 0.20 20.14
N VAL A 113 21.23 -0.73 20.72
CA VAL A 113 22.69 -0.61 20.87
C VAL A 113 23.34 -1.91 20.45
N PHE A 114 24.22 -1.83 19.46
CA PHE A 114 25.14 -2.91 19.14
C PHE A 114 26.37 -2.81 20.05
N ASP A 115 26.31 -3.55 21.15
CA ASP A 115 27.27 -3.51 22.24
C ASP A 115 28.58 -4.26 21.94
N LYS A 116 28.60 -5.09 20.88
CA LYS A 116 29.73 -5.92 20.49
C LYS A 116 30.11 -5.68 19.04
N SER A 117 31.32 -6.11 18.70
CA SER A 117 31.84 -6.04 17.34
C SER A 117 32.68 -7.25 17.00
N ALA A 118 32.56 -7.77 15.78
CA ALA A 118 33.37 -8.86 15.27
C ALA A 118 34.28 -8.38 14.13
N ASN A 119 35.57 -8.70 14.20
CA ASN A 119 36.50 -8.34 13.14
C ASN A 119 36.29 -9.25 11.90
N SER A 120 36.22 -8.63 10.72
CA SER A 120 36.14 -9.28 9.42
C SER A 120 36.97 -8.49 8.42
N ASP A 121 38.19 -8.97 8.12
CA ASP A 121 39.12 -8.35 7.18
C ASP A 121 39.33 -6.84 7.43
N GLY A 122 39.58 -6.48 8.69
CA GLY A 122 39.79 -5.10 9.11
C GLY A 122 38.52 -4.26 9.32
N LYS A 123 37.34 -4.78 8.97
CA LYS A 123 36.04 -4.21 9.34
C LYS A 123 35.62 -4.74 10.71
N ASN A 124 34.93 -3.92 11.51
CA ASN A 124 34.33 -4.39 12.76
C ASN A 124 32.81 -4.39 12.58
N ILE A 125 32.24 -5.58 12.38
CA ILE A 125 30.80 -5.79 12.20
C ILE A 125 30.12 -5.66 13.55
N PRO A 126 29.28 -4.63 13.77
CA PRO A 126 28.55 -4.47 15.02
C PRO A 126 27.49 -5.56 15.15
N TYR A 127 27.34 -6.10 16.36
CA TYR A 127 26.31 -7.09 16.64
C TYR A 127 25.84 -7.03 18.10
N ALA A 128 24.65 -7.54 18.33
CA ALA A 128 24.05 -7.72 19.63
C ALA A 128 23.49 -9.14 19.72
N THR A 129 23.34 -9.64 20.94
CA THR A 129 22.80 -10.98 21.18
C THR A 129 21.59 -10.89 22.08
N LEU A 130 20.50 -11.54 21.68
CA LEU A 130 19.24 -11.55 22.42
C LEU A 130 18.97 -12.97 22.92
N LYS A 131 18.61 -13.08 24.20
CA LYS A 131 18.19 -14.35 24.79
C LYS A 131 16.67 -14.48 24.71
N LEU A 132 16.23 -15.55 24.09
CA LEU A 132 14.85 -15.98 23.98
C LEU A 132 14.51 -17.04 25.04
N ASP A 133 13.22 -17.16 25.33
CA ASP A 133 12.68 -18.16 26.25
C ASP A 133 12.36 -19.45 25.48
N ARG A 134 13.37 -20.28 25.24
CA ARG A 134 13.20 -21.52 24.45
C ARG A 134 12.11 -22.44 25.05
N PRO A 135 11.15 -22.93 24.26
CA PRO A 135 10.19 -23.95 24.70
C PRO A 135 10.88 -25.24 25.15
N GLY A 136 10.30 -25.90 26.15
CA GLY A 136 10.75 -27.21 26.63
C GLY A 136 10.56 -28.31 25.59
N ASP A 137 11.41 -29.32 25.64
CA ASP A 137 11.32 -30.49 24.77
C ASP A 137 9.97 -31.23 24.97
N LEU A 138 9.42 -31.79 23.89
CA LEU A 138 8.16 -32.55 23.92
C LEU A 138 8.35 -34.00 23.55
N LYS A 139 7.50 -34.88 24.09
CA LYS A 139 7.40 -36.28 23.71
C LYS A 139 6.14 -36.53 22.89
N MET A 140 6.31 -37.19 21.76
CA MET A 140 5.25 -37.49 20.80
C MET A 140 4.48 -38.76 21.20
N PRO A 141 3.28 -38.98 20.65
CA PRO A 141 2.49 -40.20 20.92
C PRO A 141 3.18 -41.52 20.56
N ASP A 142 4.11 -41.50 19.59
CA ASP A 142 4.91 -42.68 19.21
C ASP A 142 6.14 -42.91 20.12
N GLY A 143 6.32 -42.06 21.14
CA GLY A 143 7.43 -42.14 22.08
C GLY A 143 8.70 -41.41 21.65
N SER A 144 8.77 -40.89 20.42
CA SER A 144 9.86 -40.01 19.98
C SER A 144 9.82 -38.67 20.72
N SER A 145 10.94 -37.94 20.75
CA SER A 145 11.03 -36.60 21.36
C SER A 145 11.49 -35.56 20.35
N CYS A 146 11.13 -34.30 20.59
CA CYS A 146 11.65 -33.16 19.87
C CYS A 146 12.14 -32.07 20.80
N SER A 147 13.09 -31.29 20.29
CA SER A 147 13.64 -30.07 20.88
C SER A 147 13.29 -28.87 20.02
N TYR A 148 13.55 -27.65 20.48
CA TYR A 148 13.17 -26.42 19.77
C TYR A 148 14.36 -25.54 19.40
N THR A 149 14.26 -24.90 18.24
CA THR A 149 15.11 -23.80 17.79
C THR A 149 14.22 -22.66 17.31
N SER A 150 14.63 -21.40 17.55
CA SER A 150 14.00 -20.27 16.88
C SER A 150 14.18 -20.42 15.37
N ASN A 151 13.20 -19.96 14.60
CA ASN A 151 13.13 -20.19 13.16
C ASN A 151 12.80 -18.87 12.45
N ASP A 152 11.86 -18.88 11.52
CA ASP A 152 11.37 -17.69 10.83
C ASP A 152 10.80 -16.67 11.82
N MET A 153 10.99 -15.39 11.51
CA MET A 153 10.46 -14.27 12.29
C MET A 153 9.72 -13.30 11.37
N SER A 154 8.91 -12.45 11.99
CA SER A 154 8.37 -11.24 11.40
C SER A 154 8.38 -10.13 12.44
N VAL A 155 7.95 -8.93 12.07
CA VAL A 155 8.00 -7.74 12.93
C VAL A 155 6.74 -6.89 12.78
N GLY A 156 6.45 -6.15 13.84
CA GLY A 156 5.44 -5.10 13.91
C GLY A 156 5.58 -4.36 15.23
N ASP A 157 5.09 -3.11 15.28
CA ASP A 157 4.95 -2.39 16.55
C ASP A 157 3.77 -3.00 17.32
N LEU A 158 4.06 -3.90 18.27
CA LEU A 158 3.04 -4.66 18.98
C LEU A 158 2.46 -3.89 20.15
N ASP A 159 2.98 -2.71 20.50
CA ASP A 159 2.42 -1.91 21.58
C ASP A 159 2.17 -0.41 21.34
N GLY A 160 2.46 0.08 20.13
CA GLY A 160 2.19 1.43 19.66
C GLY A 160 3.21 2.45 20.17
N ASP A 161 4.44 2.04 20.49
CA ASP A 161 5.51 2.93 20.98
C ASP A 161 6.46 3.40 19.87
N GLY A 162 6.24 2.97 18.63
CA GLY A 162 7.03 3.28 17.45
C GLY A 162 8.29 2.42 17.30
N GLU A 163 8.50 1.43 18.17
CA GLU A 163 9.58 0.45 18.07
C GLU A 163 9.02 -0.89 17.58
N LEU A 164 9.79 -1.58 16.73
CA LEU A 164 9.38 -2.88 16.22
C LEU A 164 9.69 -3.99 17.23
N GLU A 165 8.72 -4.85 17.50
CA GLU A 165 8.91 -6.12 18.20
C GLU A 165 9.21 -7.26 17.23
N LEU A 166 9.88 -8.29 17.74
CA LEU A 166 10.04 -9.56 17.05
C LEU A 166 8.87 -10.49 17.35
N VAL A 167 8.27 -11.04 16.30
CA VAL A 167 7.38 -12.20 16.38
C VAL A 167 8.15 -13.43 15.91
N VAL A 168 8.37 -14.38 16.82
CA VAL A 168 9.29 -15.51 16.63
C VAL A 168 8.53 -16.82 16.52
N LYS A 169 8.72 -17.54 15.41
CA LYS A 169 8.28 -18.94 15.29
C LYS A 169 9.33 -19.88 15.89
N TRP A 170 8.87 -20.80 16.72
CA TRP A 170 9.68 -21.90 17.23
C TRP A 170 9.33 -23.18 16.49
N ASP A 171 10.34 -23.76 15.86
CA ASP A 171 10.19 -25.02 15.15
C ASP A 171 10.72 -26.19 15.98
N PRO A 172 9.96 -27.28 16.09
CA PRO A 172 10.44 -28.50 16.69
C PRO A 172 11.43 -29.21 15.74
N SER A 173 12.45 -29.86 16.29
CA SER A 173 13.47 -30.60 15.54
C SER A 173 12.93 -31.76 14.70
N ASN A 174 11.69 -32.18 14.96
CA ASN A 174 10.97 -33.18 14.18
C ASN A 174 9.90 -32.57 13.26
N GLN A 175 9.98 -31.29 12.89
CA GLN A 175 9.15 -30.71 11.83
C GLN A 175 9.20 -31.52 10.53
N LYS A 176 8.22 -31.34 9.64
CA LYS A 176 8.04 -32.17 8.45
C LYS A 176 7.77 -31.32 7.21
N ASP A 177 8.39 -31.69 6.10
CA ASP A 177 7.80 -31.36 4.80
C ASP A 177 6.47 -32.14 4.63
N ASN A 178 5.56 -31.61 3.82
CA ASN A 178 4.26 -32.19 3.52
C ASN A 178 4.33 -33.60 2.92
N SER A 179 5.41 -33.93 2.21
CA SER A 179 5.66 -35.28 1.68
C SER A 179 6.00 -36.32 2.75
N GLN A 180 6.35 -35.88 3.97
CA GLN A 180 6.88 -36.74 5.02
C GLN A 180 5.81 -37.10 6.06
N SER A 181 5.80 -38.36 6.48
CA SER A 181 5.03 -38.83 7.63
C SER A 181 5.79 -38.62 8.96
N GLY A 182 5.05 -38.62 10.07
CA GLY A 182 5.56 -38.51 11.44
C GLY A 182 4.85 -37.43 12.24
N TYR A 183 4.73 -37.65 13.56
CA TYR A 183 4.29 -36.61 14.48
C TYR A 183 5.29 -35.46 14.52
N THR A 184 4.79 -34.26 14.81
CA THR A 184 5.60 -33.07 15.07
C THR A 184 5.29 -32.54 16.47
N GLY A 185 6.27 -31.87 17.08
CA GLY A 185 5.99 -30.98 18.21
C GLY A 185 4.99 -29.88 17.85
N ASN A 186 4.51 -29.17 18.87
CA ASN A 186 3.67 -28.00 18.66
C ASN A 186 4.49 -26.88 18.01
N VAL A 187 3.82 -26.00 17.29
CA VAL A 187 4.42 -24.72 16.85
C VAL A 187 4.13 -23.69 17.94
N TYR A 188 5.15 -22.91 18.32
CA TYR A 188 4.98 -21.77 19.22
C TYR A 188 5.29 -20.47 18.51
N ILE A 189 4.50 -19.43 18.77
CA ILE A 189 4.74 -18.07 18.32
C ILE A 189 4.91 -17.18 19.55
N ASP A 190 6.01 -16.45 19.63
CA ASP A 190 6.27 -15.53 20.75
C ASP A 190 6.39 -14.09 20.27
N GLY A 191 5.94 -13.13 21.08
CA GLY A 191 6.26 -11.71 20.92
C GLY A 191 7.41 -11.28 21.85
N TYR A 192 8.38 -10.53 21.33
CA TYR A 192 9.53 -10.00 22.07
C TYR A 192 9.83 -8.55 21.73
N LYS A 193 10.03 -7.71 22.76
CA LYS A 193 10.74 -6.43 22.61
C LYS A 193 12.20 -6.69 22.23
N MET A 194 12.81 -5.76 21.50
CA MET A 194 14.23 -5.85 21.08
C MET A 194 15.24 -5.89 22.24
N ASN A 195 14.81 -5.61 23.47
CA ASN A 195 15.62 -5.79 24.68
C ASN A 195 15.55 -7.20 25.30
N GLY A 196 14.78 -8.11 24.71
CA GLY A 196 14.66 -9.52 25.12
C GLY A 196 13.50 -9.78 26.08
N LYS A 197 12.73 -8.75 26.44
CA LYS A 197 11.50 -8.93 27.20
C LYS A 197 10.46 -9.66 26.36
N LYS A 198 10.13 -10.88 26.76
CA LYS A 198 8.99 -11.62 26.24
C LYS A 198 7.68 -10.93 26.61
N LEU A 199 6.81 -10.73 25.63
CA LEU A 199 5.45 -10.23 25.82
C LEU A 199 4.47 -11.37 26.08
N TRP A 200 4.48 -12.39 25.23
CA TRP A 200 3.54 -13.51 25.27
C TRP A 200 4.05 -14.73 24.50
N ARG A 201 3.33 -15.85 24.60
CA ARG A 201 3.49 -17.07 23.78
C ARG A 201 2.12 -17.61 23.37
N ILE A 202 1.92 -17.84 22.08
CA ILE A 202 0.83 -18.62 21.52
C ILE A 202 1.35 -20.05 21.27
N ASP A 203 0.64 -21.06 21.76
CA ASP A 203 0.88 -22.47 21.47
C ASP A 203 -0.18 -22.94 20.47
N LEU A 204 0.20 -23.21 19.21
CA LEU A 204 -0.76 -23.63 18.19
C LEU A 204 -1.35 -25.01 18.46
N GLY A 205 -0.76 -25.77 19.38
CA GLY A 205 -1.27 -27.04 19.83
C GLY A 205 -1.06 -28.16 18.81
N LYS A 206 -1.53 -29.34 19.19
CA LYS A 206 -1.28 -30.59 18.46
C LYS A 206 -1.95 -30.69 17.09
N ASN A 207 -2.97 -29.86 16.84
CA ASN A 207 -3.79 -29.92 15.62
C ASN A 207 -3.28 -29.02 14.50
N ILE A 208 -2.16 -28.32 14.73
CA ILE A 208 -1.37 -27.62 13.71
C ILE A 208 -0.03 -28.33 13.58
N ARG A 209 0.26 -28.83 12.37
CA ARG A 209 1.52 -29.56 12.09
C ARG A 209 2.67 -28.57 11.92
N ALA A 210 3.86 -28.93 12.39
CA ALA A 210 5.05 -28.10 12.21
C ALA A 210 5.77 -28.40 10.90
N GLY A 211 6.13 -27.33 10.17
CA GLY A 211 6.84 -27.38 8.91
C GLY A 211 6.65 -26.08 8.12
N ALA A 212 7.52 -25.87 7.13
CA ALA A 212 7.54 -24.65 6.31
C ALA A 212 6.18 -24.28 5.70
N HIS A 213 5.41 -25.26 5.22
CA HIS A 213 4.20 -25.01 4.41
C HIS A 213 2.89 -24.94 5.21
N TYR A 214 2.92 -25.05 6.54
CA TYR A 214 1.72 -25.07 7.36
C TYR A 214 1.38 -23.70 7.95
N THR A 215 2.15 -23.24 8.93
CA THR A 215 1.87 -21.99 9.64
C THR A 215 2.53 -20.83 8.91
N GLN A 216 1.70 -20.01 8.28
CA GLN A 216 2.07 -18.72 7.70
C GLN A 216 1.45 -17.65 8.61
N PHE A 217 2.28 -16.85 9.28
CA PHE A 217 1.83 -15.89 10.28
C PHE A 217 2.07 -14.46 9.80
N MET A 218 1.01 -13.68 9.70
CA MET A 218 1.08 -12.27 9.27
C MET A 218 1.13 -11.36 10.50
N VAL A 219 2.07 -10.41 10.49
CA VAL A 219 2.25 -9.42 11.56
C VAL A 219 2.12 -8.04 10.93
N TYR A 220 1.02 -7.36 11.26
CA TYR A 220 0.65 -6.09 10.65
C TYR A 220 -0.43 -5.39 11.48
N ASP A 221 -0.43 -4.07 11.48
CA ASP A 221 -1.56 -3.26 11.96
C ASP A 221 -2.66 -3.31 10.90
N LEU A 222 -3.62 -4.20 11.10
CA LEU A 222 -4.65 -4.51 10.10
C LEU A 222 -5.84 -3.54 10.17
N ASP A 223 -6.07 -2.88 11.30
CA ASP A 223 -7.22 -2.00 11.53
C ASP A 223 -6.87 -0.50 11.57
N GLY A 224 -5.57 -0.17 11.61
CA GLY A 224 -5.05 1.19 11.59
C GLY A 224 -4.99 1.88 12.95
N ASP A 225 -5.11 1.14 14.06
CA ASP A 225 -5.08 1.71 15.41
C ASP A 225 -3.65 2.09 15.89
N GLY A 226 -2.62 1.74 15.11
CA GLY A 226 -1.21 1.97 15.41
C GLY A 226 -0.54 0.80 16.14
N ILE A 227 -1.21 -0.34 16.30
CA ILE A 227 -0.69 -1.54 16.96
C ILE A 227 -0.83 -2.71 16.00
N ALA A 228 0.25 -3.46 15.78
CA ALA A 228 0.21 -4.62 14.93
C ALA A 228 -0.50 -5.83 15.58
N GLU A 229 -1.39 -6.47 14.84
CA GLU A 229 -1.94 -7.79 15.14
C GLU A 229 -1.03 -8.91 14.65
N VAL A 230 -1.33 -10.12 15.10
CA VAL A 230 -0.81 -11.35 14.50
C VAL A 230 -1.97 -12.21 13.99
N ALA A 231 -2.00 -12.54 12.70
CA ALA A 231 -3.05 -13.37 12.10
C ALA A 231 -2.47 -14.68 11.52
N MET A 232 -3.08 -15.82 11.85
CA MET A 232 -2.66 -17.12 11.31
C MET A 232 -3.74 -18.21 11.43
N LYS A 233 -3.52 -19.32 10.73
CA LYS A 233 -4.33 -20.53 10.84
C LYS A 233 -4.17 -21.18 12.23
N THR A 234 -5.30 -21.50 12.86
CA THR A 234 -5.38 -22.15 14.17
C THR A 234 -6.33 -23.35 14.12
N SER A 235 -6.50 -24.04 15.25
CA SER A 235 -7.40 -25.19 15.38
C SER A 235 -7.83 -25.36 16.84
N ASP A 236 -8.75 -26.28 17.10
CA ASP A 236 -9.04 -26.76 18.45
C ASP A 236 -7.75 -27.03 19.26
N GLY A 237 -7.66 -26.43 20.44
CA GLY A 237 -6.53 -26.63 21.36
C GLY A 237 -5.35 -25.71 21.14
N THR A 238 -5.42 -24.76 20.20
CA THR A 238 -4.54 -23.59 20.22
C THR A 238 -4.74 -22.81 21.52
N ILE A 239 -3.67 -22.44 22.20
CA ILE A 239 -3.67 -21.64 23.43
C ILE A 239 -3.11 -20.27 23.09
N ASP A 240 -3.90 -19.23 23.32
CA ASP A 240 -3.51 -17.84 23.08
C ASP A 240 -2.49 -17.32 24.12
N GLY A 241 -1.99 -16.11 23.91
CA GLY A 241 -1.00 -15.46 24.77
C GLY A 241 -1.44 -15.24 26.23
N THR A 242 -2.73 -15.34 26.52
CA THR A 242 -3.31 -15.23 27.86
C THR A 242 -3.54 -16.59 28.54
N GLY A 243 -3.26 -17.69 27.83
CA GLY A 243 -3.52 -19.05 28.29
C GLY A 243 -4.92 -19.58 27.99
N LYS A 244 -5.73 -18.85 27.19
CA LYS A 244 -7.08 -19.26 26.82
C LYS A 244 -7.05 -20.18 25.60
N ALA A 245 -7.78 -21.29 25.68
CA ALA A 245 -7.92 -22.21 24.55
C ALA A 245 -8.92 -21.68 23.51
N ILE A 246 -8.55 -21.81 22.24
CA ILE A 246 -9.44 -21.67 21.08
C ILE A 246 -10.05 -23.04 20.80
N GLY A 247 -11.38 -23.09 20.68
CA GLY A 247 -12.11 -24.32 20.45
C GLY A 247 -11.99 -25.33 21.61
N ASP A 248 -11.99 -26.62 21.30
CA ASP A 248 -11.96 -27.70 22.30
C ASP A 248 -10.56 -28.31 22.47
N LYS A 249 -9.86 -27.93 23.54
CA LYS A 249 -8.51 -28.44 23.86
C LYS A 249 -8.39 -29.96 24.04
N SER A 250 -9.50 -30.68 24.20
CA SER A 250 -9.48 -32.13 24.33
C SER A 250 -9.31 -32.87 22.99
N LYS A 251 -9.56 -32.18 21.86
CA LYS A 251 -9.53 -32.79 20.54
C LYS A 251 -8.10 -33.11 20.07
N ASP A 252 -7.97 -34.24 19.39
CA ASP A 252 -6.74 -34.68 18.73
C ASP A 252 -7.10 -35.26 17.37
N TYR A 253 -6.81 -34.49 16.33
CA TYR A 253 -7.10 -34.84 14.94
C TYR A 253 -5.90 -35.44 14.22
N ARG A 254 -4.79 -35.68 14.94
CA ARG A 254 -3.60 -36.29 14.36
C ARG A 254 -3.89 -37.73 13.99
N THR A 255 -3.56 -38.09 12.76
CA THR A 255 -3.55 -39.48 12.31
C THR A 255 -2.36 -40.23 12.90
N LYS A 256 -2.31 -41.56 12.72
CA LYS A 256 -1.14 -42.36 13.10
C LYS A 256 0.14 -41.95 12.36
N THR A 257 0.03 -41.27 11.22
CA THR A 257 1.17 -40.72 10.47
C THR A 257 1.47 -39.28 10.85
N GLY A 258 0.81 -38.73 11.88
CA GLY A 258 1.05 -37.37 12.40
C GLY A 258 0.53 -36.25 11.52
N THR A 259 -0.21 -36.55 10.44
CA THR A 259 -0.93 -35.57 9.62
C THR A 259 -2.27 -35.20 10.26
N ILE A 260 -2.84 -34.06 9.89
CA ILE A 260 -4.17 -33.62 10.32
C ILE A 260 -5.07 -33.55 9.09
N MET A 261 -5.93 -34.56 8.94
CA MET A 261 -6.76 -34.75 7.72
C MET A 261 -8.25 -34.49 7.97
N SER A 262 -8.62 -34.17 9.20
CA SER A 262 -10.00 -33.95 9.65
C SER A 262 -10.01 -32.93 10.79
N GLY A 263 -11.19 -32.63 11.32
CA GLY A 263 -11.36 -31.62 12.35
C GLY A 263 -11.54 -30.22 11.75
N ASN A 264 -11.81 -29.27 12.63
CA ASN A 264 -11.95 -27.87 12.31
C ASN A 264 -10.62 -27.25 11.85
N GLU A 265 -10.75 -26.16 11.13
CA GLU A 265 -9.65 -25.28 10.79
C GLU A 265 -10.14 -23.86 11.02
N PHE A 266 -9.36 -23.06 11.73
CA PHE A 266 -9.73 -21.71 12.10
C PHE A 266 -8.72 -20.70 11.53
N LEU A 267 -9.18 -19.48 11.33
CA LEU A 267 -8.33 -18.30 11.14
C LEU A 267 -8.54 -17.40 12.35
N THR A 268 -7.46 -17.05 13.05
CA THR A 268 -7.52 -16.21 14.25
C THR A 268 -6.65 -14.97 14.08
N VAL A 269 -7.19 -13.83 14.48
CA VAL A 269 -6.42 -12.59 14.70
C VAL A 269 -6.15 -12.46 16.19
N PHE A 270 -4.90 -12.23 16.54
CA PHE A 270 -4.40 -12.09 17.90
C PHE A 270 -3.93 -10.65 18.13
N ASN A 271 -4.23 -10.14 19.31
CA ASN A 271 -3.79 -8.82 19.74
C ASN A 271 -2.26 -8.79 19.93
N GLY A 272 -1.58 -7.81 19.33
CA GLY A 272 -0.12 -7.69 19.40
C GLY A 272 0.45 -7.56 20.81
N LYS A 273 -0.20 -6.78 21.69
CA LYS A 273 0.30 -6.50 23.05
C LYS A 273 0.32 -7.76 23.92
N THR A 274 -0.66 -8.63 23.74
CA THR A 274 -1.01 -9.69 24.71
C THR A 274 -0.98 -11.10 24.13
N GLY A 275 -1.00 -11.23 22.81
CA GLY A 275 -1.24 -12.49 22.11
C GLY A 275 -2.64 -13.06 22.34
N ALA A 276 -3.59 -12.30 22.91
CA ALA A 276 -4.96 -12.75 23.13
C ALA A 276 -5.71 -12.90 21.81
N ALA A 277 -6.54 -13.94 21.66
CA ALA A 277 -7.39 -14.07 20.47
C ALA A 277 -8.47 -12.98 20.47
N ILE A 278 -8.52 -12.15 19.42
CA ILE A 278 -9.54 -11.11 19.23
C ILE A 278 -10.76 -11.73 18.54
N THR A 279 -10.54 -12.32 17.37
CA THR A 279 -11.57 -12.96 16.56
C THR A 279 -11.08 -14.27 15.97
N THR A 280 -11.98 -15.24 15.89
CA THR A 280 -11.72 -16.55 15.29
C THR A 280 -12.89 -16.90 14.39
N ILE A 281 -12.60 -17.15 13.11
CA ILE A 281 -13.56 -17.62 12.12
C ILE A 281 -13.13 -18.98 11.58
N ASP A 282 -14.01 -19.66 10.84
CA ASP A 282 -13.61 -20.83 10.07
C ASP A 282 -12.57 -20.45 9.01
N TYR A 283 -11.52 -21.27 8.88
CA TYR A 283 -10.48 -21.05 7.88
C TYR A 283 -11.03 -21.32 6.48
N VAL A 284 -11.01 -20.30 5.62
CA VAL A 284 -11.29 -20.41 4.19
C VAL A 284 -10.02 -20.06 3.43
N PRO A 285 -9.59 -20.88 2.46
CA PRO A 285 -10.20 -22.12 1.95
C PRO A 285 -10.02 -23.32 2.89
N GLY A 286 -11.14 -23.90 3.36
CA GLY A 286 -11.14 -25.08 4.23
C GLY A 286 -10.74 -26.35 3.47
N ARG A 287 -10.32 -27.40 4.19
CA ARG A 287 -9.78 -28.66 3.62
C ARG A 287 -10.76 -29.34 2.67
N ASN A 288 -12.05 -29.17 2.94
CA ASN A 288 -13.15 -29.79 2.21
C ASN A 288 -13.63 -28.98 1.00
N VAL A 289 -12.99 -27.86 0.65
CA VAL A 289 -13.34 -27.08 -0.55
C VAL A 289 -13.30 -27.94 -1.82
N THR A 290 -12.35 -28.88 -1.89
CA THR A 290 -12.28 -29.92 -2.92
C THR A 290 -11.96 -31.27 -2.30
N LYS A 291 -12.42 -32.33 -2.95
CA LYS A 291 -12.08 -33.72 -2.59
C LYS A 291 -10.81 -34.23 -3.29
N ASN A 292 -10.26 -33.45 -4.22
CA ASN A 292 -9.18 -33.89 -5.09
C ASN A 292 -8.06 -32.85 -5.17
N TRP A 293 -7.26 -32.72 -4.12
CA TRP A 293 -6.08 -31.84 -4.13
C TRP A 293 -4.95 -32.34 -5.05
N GLY A 294 -5.14 -33.43 -5.81
CA GLY A 294 -4.10 -34.11 -6.58
C GLY A 294 -3.37 -35.20 -5.78
N ASP A 295 -3.69 -35.38 -4.50
CA ASP A 295 -3.32 -36.51 -3.66
C ASP A 295 -4.33 -36.75 -2.54
N ASN A 296 -4.19 -37.87 -1.82
CA ASN A 296 -5.08 -38.29 -0.74
C ASN A 296 -4.36 -38.46 0.62
N TYR A 297 -3.12 -38.00 0.74
CA TYR A 297 -2.29 -38.18 1.94
C TYR A 297 -1.90 -36.87 2.63
N GLY A 298 -2.42 -35.73 2.15
CA GLY A 298 -2.31 -34.44 2.83
C GLY A 298 -1.09 -33.62 2.42
N ASN A 299 -0.56 -33.85 1.21
CA ASN A 299 0.56 -33.04 0.74
C ASN A 299 0.06 -31.72 0.16
N ARG A 300 -0.60 -31.76 -1.00
CA ARG A 300 -1.06 -30.56 -1.73
C ARG A 300 -2.14 -29.79 -0.97
N SER A 301 -2.95 -30.47 -0.17
CA SER A 301 -4.00 -29.85 0.64
C SER A 301 -3.49 -29.04 1.82
N GLU A 302 -2.22 -29.19 2.21
CA GLU A 302 -1.63 -28.48 3.36
C GLU A 302 -0.52 -27.53 2.89
N ARG A 303 -0.61 -27.07 1.63
CA ARG A 303 0.30 -26.08 1.06
C ARG A 303 -0.29 -24.69 1.24
N MET A 304 0.14 -23.98 2.28
CA MET A 304 -0.41 -22.69 2.68
C MET A 304 0.54 -21.56 2.31
N LEU A 305 0.00 -20.44 1.82
CA LEU A 305 0.69 -19.15 1.73
C LEU A 305 -0.16 -18.08 2.42
N ALA A 306 0.44 -16.96 2.77
CA ALA A 306 -0.26 -15.78 3.29
C ALA A 306 0.44 -14.51 2.83
N ALA A 307 -0.28 -13.39 2.81
CA ALA A 307 0.29 -12.08 2.54
C ALA A 307 -0.54 -10.96 3.17
N ILE A 308 0.06 -9.77 3.25
CA ILE A 308 -0.63 -8.49 3.45
C ILE A 308 -0.64 -7.77 2.10
N ALA A 309 -1.75 -7.12 1.76
CA ALA A 309 -1.90 -6.39 0.50
C ALA A 309 -2.84 -5.19 0.68
N TYR A 310 -2.48 -4.05 0.09
CA TYR A 310 -3.30 -2.84 0.05
C TYR A 310 -4.30 -2.92 -1.10
N LEU A 311 -5.34 -3.75 -0.94
CA LEU A 311 -6.29 -4.09 -2.01
C LEU A 311 -7.29 -2.96 -2.34
N ASP A 312 -7.46 -1.98 -1.46
CA ASP A 312 -8.17 -0.73 -1.75
C ASP A 312 -7.19 0.40 -2.16
N GLY A 313 -5.88 0.13 -2.06
CA GLY A 313 -4.79 1.06 -2.31
C GLY A 313 -4.36 1.87 -1.09
N VAL A 314 -4.94 1.63 0.10
CA VAL A 314 -4.74 2.48 1.28
C VAL A 314 -4.69 1.72 2.60
N HIS A 315 -5.56 0.74 2.83
CA HIS A 315 -5.58 -0.07 4.05
C HIS A 315 -5.07 -1.49 3.77
N PRO A 316 -4.39 -2.11 4.75
CA PRO A 316 -3.90 -3.48 4.61
C PRO A 316 -5.02 -4.50 4.74
N SER A 317 -5.18 -5.36 3.74
CA SER A 317 -5.99 -6.58 3.79
C SER A 317 -5.11 -7.81 4.07
N LEU A 318 -5.67 -8.78 4.79
CA LEU A 318 -5.08 -10.10 5.00
C LEU A 318 -5.46 -11.05 3.86
N VAL A 319 -4.49 -11.69 3.20
CA VAL A 319 -4.74 -12.67 2.14
C VAL A 319 -4.24 -14.06 2.54
N MET A 320 -5.15 -15.04 2.63
CA MET A 320 -4.83 -16.44 2.94
C MET A 320 -4.99 -17.32 1.71
N MET A 321 -4.03 -18.19 1.44
CA MET A 321 -3.99 -19.00 0.23
C MET A 321 -3.73 -20.47 0.53
N ARG A 322 -4.30 -21.35 -0.29
CA ARG A 322 -4.13 -22.81 -0.15
C ARG A 322 -4.08 -23.51 -1.49
N GLY A 323 -3.07 -24.36 -1.64
CA GLY A 323 -2.81 -25.13 -2.85
C GLY A 323 -2.22 -24.29 -3.97
N TYR A 324 -1.24 -24.85 -4.67
CA TYR A 324 -0.60 -24.21 -5.83
C TYR A 324 -0.14 -25.21 -6.89
N TYR A 325 0.14 -26.46 -6.54
CA TYR A 325 0.49 -27.49 -7.53
C TYR A 325 -0.66 -27.91 -8.45
N THR A 326 -1.91 -27.77 -7.99
CA THR A 326 -3.12 -28.12 -8.74
C THR A 326 -4.22 -27.10 -8.46
N TYR A 327 -5.25 -27.49 -7.70
CA TYR A 327 -6.27 -26.59 -7.17
C TYR A 327 -5.58 -25.52 -6.34
N ALA A 328 -6.00 -24.28 -6.56
CA ALA A 328 -5.42 -23.12 -5.91
C ALA A 328 -6.52 -22.14 -5.55
N TYR A 329 -6.40 -21.57 -4.36
CA TYR A 329 -7.42 -20.75 -3.74
C TYR A 329 -6.75 -19.59 -3.01
N ALA A 330 -7.36 -18.41 -3.09
CA ALA A 330 -6.94 -17.23 -2.36
C ALA A 330 -8.18 -16.52 -1.80
N VAL A 331 -8.10 -16.03 -0.57
CA VAL A 331 -9.19 -15.33 0.10
C VAL A 331 -8.62 -14.10 0.78
N ALA A 332 -9.22 -12.95 0.51
CA ALA A 332 -8.87 -11.69 1.17
C ALA A 332 -9.86 -11.36 2.28
N TYR A 333 -9.35 -10.75 3.35
CA TYR A 333 -10.12 -10.29 4.50
C TYR A 333 -9.68 -8.89 4.91
N ASP A 334 -10.65 -8.09 5.32
CA ASP A 334 -10.41 -6.82 6.01
C ASP A 334 -10.72 -7.02 7.50
N PHE A 335 -9.93 -6.42 8.38
CA PHE A 335 -10.11 -6.49 9.83
C PHE A 335 -10.45 -5.11 10.38
N ASP A 336 -11.52 -4.99 11.15
CA ASP A 336 -12.02 -3.72 11.70
C ASP A 336 -11.69 -3.53 13.19
N GLY A 337 -10.70 -4.26 13.70
CA GLY A 337 -10.35 -4.32 15.12
C GLY A 337 -11.18 -5.31 15.93
N LYS A 338 -12.23 -5.89 15.34
CA LYS A 338 -13.14 -6.81 16.04
C LYS A 338 -13.45 -8.07 15.25
N GLN A 339 -13.60 -7.98 13.95
CA GLN A 339 -14.03 -9.08 13.09
C GLN A 339 -13.29 -9.06 11.75
N LEU A 340 -13.06 -10.26 11.22
CA LEU A 340 -12.61 -10.44 9.84
C LEU A 340 -13.83 -10.45 8.93
N LYS A 341 -13.85 -9.55 7.94
CA LYS A 341 -14.83 -9.53 6.86
C LYS A 341 -14.16 -10.02 5.59
N GLN A 342 -14.70 -11.07 4.97
CA GLN A 342 -14.20 -11.54 3.68
C GLN A 342 -14.45 -10.46 2.61
N ARG A 343 -13.38 -10.06 1.92
CA ARG A 343 -13.41 -9.10 0.80
C ARG A 343 -13.73 -9.82 -0.51
N TRP A 344 -13.00 -10.88 -0.82
CA TRP A 344 -13.26 -11.74 -1.99
C TRP A 344 -12.71 -13.15 -1.78
N TYR A 345 -13.12 -14.08 -2.65
CA TYR A 345 -12.65 -15.47 -2.66
C TYR A 345 -12.41 -15.95 -4.10
N HIS A 346 -11.14 -16.08 -4.48
CA HIS A 346 -10.71 -16.67 -5.73
C HIS A 346 -10.63 -18.21 -5.65
N LYS A 347 -11.19 -18.88 -6.67
CA LYS A 347 -11.15 -20.35 -6.80
C LYS A 347 -10.65 -20.76 -8.18
N SER A 348 -9.61 -21.58 -8.20
CA SER A 348 -9.07 -22.17 -9.42
C SER A 348 -9.10 -23.69 -9.35
N GLU A 349 -10.10 -24.28 -9.99
CA GLU A 349 -10.44 -25.71 -9.89
C GLU A 349 -10.29 -26.47 -11.22
N THR A 350 -10.06 -25.74 -12.31
CA THR A 350 -9.94 -26.29 -13.66
C THR A 350 -8.51 -26.11 -14.18
N ARG A 351 -7.89 -27.22 -14.61
CA ARG A 351 -6.54 -27.21 -15.18
C ARG A 351 -6.45 -26.23 -16.36
N GLY A 352 -5.43 -25.36 -16.34
CA GLY A 352 -5.17 -24.39 -17.40
C GLY A 352 -5.98 -23.09 -17.27
N GLN A 353 -6.75 -22.91 -16.20
CA GLN A 353 -7.51 -21.70 -15.91
C GLN A 353 -7.10 -21.07 -14.57
N GLY A 354 -7.30 -19.77 -14.45
CA GLY A 354 -7.01 -19.03 -13.22
C GLY A 354 -5.56 -19.20 -12.76
N ILE A 355 -5.38 -19.44 -11.46
CA ILE A 355 -4.09 -19.71 -10.81
C ILE A 355 -3.84 -21.22 -10.58
N PHE A 356 -4.60 -22.11 -11.25
CA PHE A 356 -4.44 -23.56 -11.11
C PHE A 356 -3.03 -23.99 -11.55
N GLY A 357 -2.25 -24.57 -10.64
CA GLY A 357 -0.93 -25.12 -10.97
C GLY A 357 0.19 -24.08 -11.12
N GLU A 358 -0.06 -22.80 -10.82
CA GLU A 358 0.87 -21.71 -11.14
C GLU A 358 1.66 -21.18 -9.93
N GLY A 359 1.25 -21.50 -8.70
CA GLY A 359 1.83 -20.89 -7.51
C GLY A 359 3.19 -21.46 -7.14
N ASN A 360 3.98 -20.63 -6.46
CA ASN A 360 5.28 -21.01 -5.91
C ASN A 360 5.18 -21.42 -4.44
N HIS A 361 6.30 -21.79 -3.85
CA HIS A 361 6.46 -21.88 -2.40
C HIS A 361 6.59 -20.52 -1.72
N ASN A 362 6.08 -19.46 -2.34
CA ASN A 362 6.18 -18.08 -1.91
C ASN A 362 5.22 -17.25 -2.75
N VAL A 363 5.01 -16.01 -2.34
CA VAL A 363 4.13 -15.03 -3.00
C VAL A 363 4.82 -13.68 -2.94
N SER A 364 4.51 -12.81 -3.90
CA SER A 364 4.86 -11.39 -3.81
C SER A 364 3.61 -10.55 -3.98
N VAL A 365 3.65 -9.34 -3.46
CA VAL A 365 2.53 -8.40 -3.46
C VAL A 365 3.06 -7.03 -3.82
N GLY A 366 2.34 -6.29 -4.65
CA GLY A 366 2.65 -4.90 -4.99
C GLY A 366 1.71 -4.37 -6.07
N ASP A 367 1.66 -3.05 -6.21
CA ASP A 367 0.99 -2.38 -7.33
C ASP A 367 1.84 -2.55 -8.59
N ILE A 368 1.59 -3.61 -9.34
CA ILE A 368 2.40 -3.95 -10.51
C ILE A 368 1.93 -3.16 -11.74
N ASN A 369 0.66 -2.75 -11.78
CA ASN A 369 0.04 -2.14 -12.95
C ASN A 369 -0.07 -0.60 -12.88
N GLY A 370 0.18 0.00 -11.71
CA GLY A 370 0.20 1.44 -11.47
C GLY A 370 -1.17 2.06 -11.13
N ASP A 371 -2.14 1.27 -10.69
CA ASP A 371 -3.49 1.77 -10.33
C ASP A 371 -3.62 2.21 -8.86
N GLY A 372 -2.54 2.07 -8.08
CA GLY A 372 -2.46 2.40 -6.66
C GLY A 372 -2.78 1.24 -5.73
N LYS A 373 -3.30 0.11 -6.24
CA LYS A 373 -3.74 -1.05 -5.46
C LYS A 373 -2.79 -2.22 -5.63
N ASP A 374 -2.69 -3.05 -4.61
CA ASP A 374 -1.81 -4.21 -4.69
C ASP A 374 -2.45 -5.38 -5.44
N GLU A 375 -1.66 -5.96 -6.34
CA GLU A 375 -1.86 -7.28 -6.92
C GLU A 375 -1.22 -8.38 -6.07
N ILE A 376 -1.71 -9.61 -6.21
CA ILE A 376 -1.10 -10.81 -5.63
C ILE A 376 -0.38 -11.59 -6.74
N VAL A 377 0.95 -11.56 -6.75
CA VAL A 377 1.78 -12.35 -7.68
C VAL A 377 2.02 -13.74 -7.09
N PHE A 378 1.23 -14.69 -7.57
CA PHE A 378 1.17 -16.07 -7.13
C PHE A 378 2.00 -16.96 -8.05
N GLY A 379 3.33 -16.84 -7.96
CA GLY A 379 4.25 -17.51 -8.90
C GLY A 379 3.97 -17.08 -10.33
N SER A 380 3.70 -18.05 -11.21
CA SER A 380 3.42 -17.89 -12.65
C SER A 380 2.08 -17.22 -13.01
N ALA A 381 1.35 -16.68 -12.04
CA ALA A 381 0.10 -15.95 -12.28
C ALA A 381 -0.04 -14.77 -11.31
N ALA A 382 -0.94 -13.83 -11.62
CA ALA A 382 -1.27 -12.73 -10.72
C ALA A 382 -2.79 -12.54 -10.62
N LEU A 383 -3.25 -12.20 -9.41
CA LEU A 383 -4.60 -11.74 -9.14
C LEU A 383 -4.60 -10.23 -8.94
N LYS A 384 -5.64 -9.57 -9.47
CA LYS A 384 -5.95 -8.17 -9.22
C LYS A 384 -6.36 -7.94 -7.77
N SER A 385 -6.38 -6.68 -7.37
CA SER A 385 -6.88 -6.23 -6.07
C SER A 385 -8.31 -6.71 -5.71
N ASP A 386 -9.17 -6.96 -6.71
CA ASP A 386 -10.53 -7.49 -6.55
C ASP A 386 -10.62 -9.03 -6.53
N GLY A 387 -9.48 -9.73 -6.61
CA GLY A 387 -9.40 -11.18 -6.64
C GLY A 387 -9.65 -11.83 -8.00
N THR A 388 -9.89 -11.05 -9.06
CA THR A 388 -9.97 -11.57 -10.44
C THR A 388 -8.59 -11.83 -11.01
N LEU A 389 -8.50 -12.68 -12.04
CA LEU A 389 -7.22 -12.98 -12.69
C LEU A 389 -6.71 -11.76 -13.46
N LEU A 390 -5.47 -11.34 -13.19
CA LEU A 390 -4.77 -10.37 -14.02
C LEU A 390 -4.09 -11.07 -15.20
N TYR A 391 -3.24 -12.05 -14.91
CA TYR A 391 -2.58 -12.85 -15.94
C TYR A 391 -2.28 -14.27 -15.45
N ARG A 392 -2.02 -15.16 -16.43
CA ARG A 392 -1.45 -16.50 -16.25
C ARG A 392 -0.41 -16.74 -17.33
N THR A 393 0.83 -17.05 -16.95
CA THR A 393 1.90 -17.38 -17.91
C THR A 393 1.76 -18.83 -18.41
N GLY A 394 1.26 -19.73 -17.55
CA GLY A 394 1.18 -21.14 -17.83
C GLY A 394 2.51 -21.89 -17.74
N LEU A 395 3.51 -21.28 -17.10
CA LEU A 395 4.83 -21.88 -16.86
C LEU A 395 4.84 -22.80 -15.64
N GLY A 396 3.82 -22.71 -14.78
CA GLY A 396 3.62 -23.62 -13.67
C GLY A 396 4.39 -23.24 -12.41
N HIS A 397 4.68 -24.25 -11.59
CA HIS A 397 5.24 -24.10 -10.26
C HIS A 397 6.73 -23.73 -10.25
N GLY A 398 7.09 -22.86 -9.31
CA GLY A 398 8.45 -22.42 -9.01
C GLY A 398 8.82 -22.36 -7.52
N ASP A 399 10.12 -22.15 -7.28
CA ASP A 399 10.73 -22.21 -5.94
C ASP A 399 11.30 -20.87 -5.45
N ALA A 400 11.35 -19.85 -6.33
CA ALA A 400 11.85 -18.51 -6.02
C ALA A 400 11.23 -17.45 -6.93
N LEU A 401 10.77 -16.33 -6.36
CA LEU A 401 10.08 -15.24 -7.05
C LEU A 401 10.62 -13.90 -6.54
N HIS A 402 10.83 -12.96 -7.45
CA HIS A 402 11.25 -11.60 -7.14
C HIS A 402 10.32 -10.64 -7.87
N LEU A 403 9.89 -9.58 -7.19
CA LEU A 403 9.03 -8.53 -7.72
C LEU A 403 9.60 -7.18 -7.29
N SER A 404 9.93 -6.32 -8.24
CA SER A 404 10.57 -5.02 -8.01
C SER A 404 10.52 -4.18 -9.30
N ASP A 405 10.86 -2.91 -9.20
CA ASP A 405 11.28 -2.10 -10.36
C ASP A 405 12.70 -2.56 -10.76
N MET A 406 12.76 -3.58 -11.62
CA MET A 406 14.01 -4.24 -11.99
C MET A 406 14.60 -3.64 -13.25
N ASP A 407 13.76 -3.29 -14.22
CA ASP A 407 14.11 -2.54 -15.43
C ASP A 407 13.59 -1.10 -15.30
N PRO A 408 14.35 -0.17 -14.69
CA PRO A 408 13.89 1.19 -14.40
C PRO A 408 13.64 2.05 -15.64
N ASP A 409 13.93 1.54 -16.84
CA ASP A 409 13.59 2.18 -18.11
C ASP A 409 12.24 1.69 -18.67
N ARG A 410 11.54 0.81 -17.94
CA ARG A 410 10.25 0.23 -18.28
C ARG A 410 9.23 0.55 -17.18
N PRO A 411 8.06 1.13 -17.51
CA PRO A 411 7.05 1.44 -16.48
C PRO A 411 6.43 0.19 -15.86
N GLY A 412 6.25 0.21 -14.54
CA GLY A 412 5.63 -0.85 -13.75
C GLY A 412 6.66 -1.69 -13.00
N LEU A 413 6.19 -2.72 -12.30
CA LEU A 413 7.07 -3.69 -11.65
C LEU A 413 7.25 -4.93 -12.53
N GLU A 414 8.44 -5.51 -12.52
CA GLU A 414 8.72 -6.78 -13.18
C GLU A 414 8.82 -7.93 -12.19
N SER A 415 8.48 -9.11 -12.70
CA SER A 415 8.61 -10.37 -11.98
C SER A 415 9.72 -11.22 -12.60
N TRP A 416 10.61 -11.73 -11.74
CA TRP A 416 11.60 -12.75 -12.08
C TRP A 416 11.31 -14.04 -11.31
N ASP A 417 11.15 -15.14 -12.05
CA ASP A 417 10.67 -16.41 -11.51
C ASP A 417 11.48 -17.59 -12.07
N VAL A 418 11.55 -18.70 -11.33
CA VAL A 418 12.22 -19.94 -11.74
C VAL A 418 11.27 -21.12 -11.66
N HIS A 419 11.37 -22.08 -12.57
CA HIS A 419 10.37 -23.15 -12.73
C HIS A 419 10.92 -24.54 -12.40
N GLU A 420 10.18 -25.30 -11.59
CA GLU A 420 10.39 -26.74 -11.38
C GLU A 420 9.78 -27.55 -12.54
N GLU A 421 8.77 -27.01 -13.20
CA GLU A 421 8.02 -27.67 -14.27
C GLU A 421 8.91 -27.95 -15.50
N LYS A 422 9.38 -29.19 -15.62
CA LYS A 422 10.28 -29.65 -16.69
C LYS A 422 9.65 -29.57 -18.09
N SER A 423 8.33 -29.42 -18.17
CA SER A 423 7.60 -29.24 -19.42
C SER A 423 7.32 -27.79 -19.78
N ALA A 424 7.69 -26.83 -18.91
CA ALA A 424 7.52 -25.40 -19.16
C ALA A 424 8.31 -24.95 -20.40
N ALA A 425 7.97 -23.77 -20.95
CA ALA A 425 8.73 -23.20 -22.05
C ALA A 425 10.12 -22.71 -21.60
N TYR A 426 10.28 -22.37 -20.32
CA TYR A 426 11.45 -21.75 -19.75
C TYR A 426 11.81 -22.36 -18.38
N THR A 427 13.10 -22.43 -18.03
CA THR A 427 13.58 -22.74 -16.67
C THR A 427 13.46 -21.56 -15.73
N ASP A 428 13.39 -20.35 -16.30
CA ASP A 428 13.28 -19.07 -15.63
C ASP A 428 12.75 -18.02 -16.60
N ASP A 429 12.00 -17.04 -16.10
CA ASP A 429 11.43 -15.96 -16.91
C ASP A 429 11.46 -14.60 -16.22
N PHE A 430 11.74 -13.57 -17.02
CA PHE A 430 11.58 -12.16 -16.69
C PHE A 430 10.35 -11.66 -17.42
N ARG A 431 9.37 -11.16 -16.69
CA ARG A 431 8.08 -10.74 -17.24
C ARG A 431 7.66 -9.37 -16.73
N GLY A 432 6.96 -8.65 -17.61
CA GLY A 432 6.36 -7.36 -17.28
C GLY A 432 5.09 -7.51 -16.43
N PRO A 433 4.48 -6.39 -16.04
CA PRO A 433 3.32 -6.36 -15.14
C PRO A 433 2.05 -6.98 -15.73
N ASP A 434 1.98 -7.12 -17.05
CA ASP A 434 0.89 -7.81 -17.76
C ASP A 434 1.13 -9.32 -17.93
N GLY A 435 2.19 -9.86 -17.33
CA GLY A 435 2.58 -11.26 -17.45
C GLY A 435 3.24 -11.63 -18.77
N LYS A 436 3.49 -10.68 -19.67
CA LYS A 436 4.23 -10.96 -20.91
C LYS A 436 5.70 -11.22 -20.59
N ILE A 437 6.19 -12.35 -21.07
CA ILE A 437 7.60 -12.72 -20.98
C ILE A 437 8.43 -11.75 -21.82
N ILE A 438 9.31 -11.01 -21.16
CA ILE A 438 10.31 -10.14 -21.79
C ILE A 438 11.44 -11.02 -22.33
N TRP A 439 11.97 -11.90 -21.50
CA TRP A 439 12.90 -12.96 -21.89
C TRP A 439 12.87 -14.10 -20.87
N GLY A 440 13.44 -15.25 -21.23
CA GLY A 440 13.59 -16.39 -20.32
C GLY A 440 14.58 -17.42 -20.86
N THR A 441 15.16 -18.24 -19.99
CA THR A 441 16.06 -19.33 -20.40
C THR A 441 15.24 -20.54 -20.81
N LYS A 442 15.38 -21.01 -22.07
CA LYS A 442 14.58 -22.14 -22.56
C LYS A 442 14.84 -23.43 -21.77
N GLN A 443 13.77 -24.19 -21.48
CA GLN A 443 13.92 -25.55 -20.96
C GLN A 443 14.78 -26.40 -21.92
N PRO A 444 15.83 -27.09 -21.43
CA PRO A 444 16.58 -28.04 -22.23
C PRO A 444 15.74 -29.28 -22.54
N ASN A 445 16.27 -30.17 -23.39
CA ASN A 445 15.68 -31.49 -23.61
C ASN A 445 16.71 -32.57 -23.26
N PRO A 446 16.50 -33.39 -22.20
CA PRO A 446 15.33 -33.39 -21.31
C PRO A 446 15.26 -32.16 -20.40
N GLY A 447 14.05 -31.76 -20.00
CA GLY A 447 13.82 -30.61 -19.13
C GLY A 447 14.37 -30.81 -17.71
N VAL A 448 14.67 -29.70 -17.05
CA VAL A 448 15.31 -29.66 -15.73
C VAL A 448 14.49 -28.82 -14.74
N ASP A 449 14.63 -29.16 -13.47
CA ASP A 449 14.16 -28.34 -12.35
C ASP A 449 15.19 -27.23 -12.09
N ASN A 450 14.71 -25.99 -11.95
CA ASN A 450 15.50 -24.84 -11.56
C ASN A 450 15.08 -24.29 -10.19
N GLY A 451 15.33 -25.04 -9.12
CA GLY A 451 14.84 -24.72 -7.78
C GLY A 451 15.44 -23.50 -7.05
N ARG A 452 16.18 -22.60 -7.72
CA ARG A 452 16.67 -21.32 -7.15
C ARG A 452 16.87 -20.26 -8.23
N GLY A 453 16.46 -19.03 -7.93
CA GLY A 453 16.79 -17.80 -8.66
C GLY A 453 17.06 -16.66 -7.69
N LEU A 454 17.78 -15.64 -8.14
CA LEU A 454 17.93 -14.37 -7.42
C LEU A 454 17.96 -13.23 -8.45
N ALA A 455 17.27 -12.14 -8.13
CA ALA A 455 17.35 -10.86 -8.82
C ALA A 455 17.83 -9.79 -7.83
N ALA A 456 18.84 -9.00 -8.20
CA ALA A 456 19.44 -7.97 -7.35
C ALA A 456 20.28 -6.99 -8.19
N ASP A 457 20.35 -5.71 -7.81
CA ASP A 457 21.27 -4.75 -8.44
C ASP A 457 22.65 -4.94 -7.83
N ILE A 458 23.54 -5.66 -8.51
CA ILE A 458 24.86 -5.99 -7.98
C ILE A 458 25.99 -5.34 -8.79
N ASP A 459 25.73 -4.95 -10.03
CA ASP A 459 26.74 -4.50 -10.98
C ASP A 459 26.51 -3.06 -11.44
N ALA A 460 27.19 -2.12 -10.81
CA ALA A 460 27.05 -0.68 -11.09
C ALA A 460 27.36 -0.23 -12.54
N ASP A 461 27.93 -1.08 -13.40
CA ASP A 461 28.12 -0.77 -14.84
C ASP A 461 26.84 -0.99 -15.65
N HIS A 462 25.83 -1.63 -15.07
CA HIS A 462 24.56 -1.96 -15.69
C HIS A 462 23.43 -1.29 -14.92
N ARG A 463 22.54 -0.65 -15.65
CA ARG A 463 21.34 -0.03 -15.07
C ARG A 463 20.25 -1.10 -14.94
N GLY A 464 19.59 -1.12 -13.79
CA GLY A 464 18.60 -2.12 -13.44
C GLY A 464 19.23 -3.34 -12.76
N PHE A 465 18.44 -4.38 -12.57
CA PHE A 465 18.86 -5.55 -11.81
C PHE A 465 19.60 -6.57 -12.68
N GLU A 466 20.46 -7.34 -12.02
CA GLU A 466 20.97 -8.59 -12.52
C GLU A 466 20.11 -9.76 -12.04
N MET A 467 20.05 -10.83 -12.86
CA MET A 467 19.35 -12.06 -12.56
C MET A 467 20.21 -13.30 -12.84
N TRP A 468 20.14 -14.27 -11.94
CA TRP A 468 20.80 -15.57 -12.12
C TRP A 468 20.02 -16.69 -11.41
N SER A 469 20.33 -17.93 -11.79
CA SER A 469 19.63 -19.10 -11.27
C SER A 469 20.55 -20.31 -11.12
N SER A 470 20.10 -21.31 -10.36
CA SER A 470 20.87 -22.54 -10.15
C SER A 470 21.13 -23.31 -11.46
N ALA A 471 20.13 -23.41 -12.33
CA ALA A 471 20.22 -24.07 -13.64
C ALA A 471 20.78 -23.15 -14.75
N GLY A 472 20.81 -21.82 -14.54
CA GLY A 472 21.34 -20.85 -15.51
C GLY A 472 22.84 -21.02 -15.78
N ASP A 473 23.44 -20.20 -16.63
CA ASP A 473 24.85 -20.32 -17.01
C ASP A 473 25.72 -19.14 -16.53
N GLY A 474 25.16 -18.25 -15.72
CA GLY A 474 25.83 -17.07 -15.19
C GLY A 474 24.83 -15.98 -14.80
N VAL A 475 25.32 -14.74 -14.74
CA VAL A 475 24.54 -13.54 -14.41
C VAL A 475 24.11 -12.83 -15.69
N LYS A 476 22.84 -12.45 -15.76
CA LYS A 476 22.23 -11.72 -16.89
C LYS A 476 21.69 -10.38 -16.42
N ASN A 477 21.71 -9.37 -17.27
CA ASN A 477 21.01 -8.10 -17.01
C ASN A 477 19.52 -8.18 -17.39
N VAL A 478 18.79 -7.10 -17.17
CA VAL A 478 17.36 -6.93 -17.53
C VAL A 478 17.02 -7.22 -19.00
N LYS A 479 18.01 -7.19 -19.91
CA LYS A 479 17.85 -7.51 -21.35
C LYS A 479 18.11 -8.99 -21.67
N GLY A 480 18.36 -9.82 -20.66
CA GLY A 480 18.72 -11.23 -20.80
C GLY A 480 20.13 -11.45 -21.33
N GLN A 481 20.96 -10.41 -21.35
CA GLN A 481 22.34 -10.49 -21.83
C GLN A 481 23.24 -10.95 -20.69
N LYS A 482 24.03 -11.99 -20.95
CA LYS A 482 24.99 -12.51 -19.96
C LYS A 482 26.13 -11.51 -19.74
N ILE A 483 26.29 -11.05 -18.50
CA ILE A 483 27.36 -10.13 -18.09
C ILE A 483 28.52 -10.85 -17.40
N SER A 484 28.28 -12.05 -16.84
CA SER A 484 29.32 -12.89 -16.25
C SER A 484 28.99 -14.38 -16.33
N GLY A 485 30.01 -15.23 -16.40
CA GLY A 485 29.89 -16.68 -16.20
C GLY A 485 30.09 -17.13 -14.74
N SER A 486 30.56 -16.23 -13.86
CA SER A 486 30.66 -16.52 -12.42
C SER A 486 29.27 -16.43 -11.80
N LYS A 487 28.88 -17.46 -11.05
CA LYS A 487 27.60 -17.49 -10.34
C LYS A 487 27.78 -17.10 -8.87
N PRO A 488 27.13 -16.02 -8.42
CA PRO A 488 27.01 -15.73 -6.99
C PRO A 488 26.13 -16.75 -6.25
N SER A 489 25.98 -16.57 -4.93
CA SER A 489 24.99 -17.28 -4.14
C SER A 489 23.57 -17.02 -4.66
N VAL A 490 22.66 -17.99 -4.48
CA VAL A 490 21.28 -17.93 -4.99
C VAL A 490 20.31 -18.19 -3.85
N ASN A 491 20.13 -17.15 -3.02
CA ASN A 491 19.29 -17.20 -1.83
C ASN A 491 18.71 -15.81 -1.53
N PHE A 492 19.38 -14.98 -0.72
CA PHE A 492 18.91 -13.63 -0.37
C PHE A 492 19.84 -12.54 -0.92
N ARG A 493 19.26 -11.36 -1.17
CA ARG A 493 19.95 -10.07 -1.24
C ARG A 493 19.85 -9.34 0.09
N ILE A 494 20.73 -8.38 0.34
CA ILE A 494 20.70 -7.51 1.53
C ILE A 494 21.44 -6.20 1.25
N TYR A 495 20.90 -5.06 1.67
CA TYR A 495 21.64 -3.80 1.76
C TYR A 495 22.40 -3.72 3.08
N PHE A 496 23.71 -3.92 3.06
CA PHE A 496 24.51 -4.06 4.28
C PHE A 496 25.71 -3.12 4.35
N ASP A 497 26.32 -2.73 3.22
CA ASP A 497 27.47 -1.85 3.18
C ASP A 497 27.10 -0.34 3.13
N GLY A 498 27.75 0.47 2.30
CA GLY A 498 27.46 1.90 2.17
C GLY A 498 27.20 2.36 0.73
N ASP A 499 27.32 1.48 -0.26
CA ASP A 499 26.92 1.78 -1.64
C ASP A 499 25.43 1.49 -1.89
N LEU A 500 24.97 1.55 -3.14
CA LEU A 500 23.57 1.37 -3.52
C LEU A 500 23.26 -0.03 -4.05
N GLN A 501 24.29 -0.86 -4.21
CA GLN A 501 24.18 -2.20 -4.75
C GLN A 501 23.89 -3.19 -3.62
N ASP A 502 23.25 -4.27 -3.99
CA ASP A 502 22.97 -5.40 -3.13
C ASP A 502 24.24 -6.19 -2.74
N GLU A 503 24.32 -6.55 -1.47
CA GLU A 503 25.10 -7.71 -1.02
C GLU A 503 24.25 -8.97 -1.13
N LEU A 504 24.92 -10.12 -1.01
CA LEU A 504 24.33 -11.44 -1.20
C LEU A 504 24.50 -12.29 0.05
N LEU A 505 23.43 -12.98 0.44
CA LEU A 505 23.35 -13.72 1.70
C LEU A 505 23.07 -15.21 1.45
N ASP A 506 24.05 -16.09 1.73
CA ASP A 506 23.86 -17.55 1.76
C ASP A 506 24.90 -18.29 2.62
N GLY A 507 24.70 -18.35 3.94
CA GLY A 507 25.71 -18.90 4.85
C GLY A 507 26.85 -17.93 5.20
N ALA A 508 26.90 -16.79 4.51
CA ALA A 508 27.78 -15.65 4.70
C ALA A 508 27.19 -14.44 3.94
N ILE A 509 27.75 -13.25 4.16
CA ILE A 509 27.51 -12.08 3.30
C ILE A 509 28.67 -11.99 2.30
N ASP A 510 28.34 -11.95 1.02
CA ASP A 510 29.27 -11.75 -0.09
C ASP A 510 28.90 -10.44 -0.83
N LYS A 511 29.88 -9.77 -1.43
CA LYS A 511 29.69 -8.55 -2.25
C LYS A 511 30.18 -8.82 -3.67
N TRP A 512 29.39 -8.45 -4.67
CA TRP A 512 29.81 -8.48 -6.06
C TRP A 512 30.90 -7.45 -6.34
N SER A 513 31.93 -7.86 -7.07
CA SER A 513 32.94 -6.96 -7.62
C SER A 513 32.58 -6.63 -9.06
N THR A 514 32.09 -5.41 -9.32
CA THR A 514 31.84 -4.88 -10.67
C THR A 514 33.06 -5.01 -11.57
N LYS A 515 34.27 -4.84 -11.03
CA LYS A 515 35.53 -4.95 -11.78
C LYS A 515 35.83 -6.41 -12.17
N ASP A 516 35.70 -7.33 -11.23
CA ASP A 516 36.11 -8.73 -11.43
C ASP A 516 34.97 -9.61 -11.95
N LYS A 517 33.75 -9.05 -12.00
CA LYS A 517 32.50 -9.72 -12.38
C LYS A 517 32.30 -11.05 -11.63
N LYS A 518 32.49 -11.03 -10.30
CA LYS A 518 32.30 -12.16 -9.38
C LYS A 518 32.01 -11.68 -7.95
N ALA A 519 31.37 -12.53 -7.14
CA ALA A 519 31.16 -12.28 -5.71
C ALA A 519 32.41 -12.63 -4.87
N ASN A 520 32.70 -11.79 -3.88
CA ASN A 520 33.78 -11.98 -2.91
C ASN A 520 33.22 -11.96 -1.48
N ARG A 521 33.86 -12.69 -0.56
CA ARG A 521 33.44 -12.72 0.84
C ARG A 521 33.51 -11.33 1.47
N TYR A 522 32.40 -10.88 2.04
CA TYR A 522 32.32 -9.64 2.81
C TYR A 522 32.36 -9.92 4.32
N PHE A 523 31.54 -10.87 4.79
CA PHE A 523 31.46 -11.24 6.20
C PHE A 523 31.07 -12.71 6.42
N THR A 524 31.79 -13.39 7.32
CA THR A 524 31.49 -14.77 7.74
C THR A 524 30.86 -14.77 9.13
N TYR A 525 29.53 -14.60 9.21
CA TYR A 525 28.81 -14.51 10.48
C TYR A 525 28.87 -15.78 11.35
N GLY A 526 29.16 -16.95 10.78
CA GLY A 526 29.30 -18.20 11.52
C GLY A 526 30.41 -18.18 12.59
N ASN A 527 31.35 -17.23 12.48
CA ASN A 527 32.40 -17.01 13.47
C ASN A 527 31.89 -16.27 14.73
N VAL A 528 30.70 -15.67 14.67
CA VAL A 528 30.10 -14.89 15.77
C VAL A 528 28.95 -15.68 16.36
N ASN A 529 29.04 -16.03 17.65
CA ASN A 529 27.98 -16.76 18.38
C ASN A 529 27.51 -18.08 17.70
N LYS A 530 28.36 -18.66 16.83
CA LYS A 530 27.98 -19.78 15.95
C LYS A 530 26.68 -19.51 15.18
N SER A 531 26.49 -18.25 14.75
CA SER A 531 25.28 -17.82 14.06
C SER A 531 25.08 -18.66 12.81
N THR A 532 23.86 -19.15 12.63
CA THR A 532 23.54 -20.11 11.57
C THR A 532 22.12 -19.89 11.09
N THR A 533 21.82 -20.45 9.93
CA THR A 533 20.57 -20.29 9.21
C THR A 533 19.52 -21.34 9.61
N ASN A 534 18.30 -21.13 9.15
CA ASN A 534 17.14 -21.98 9.34
C ASN A 534 16.87 -22.87 8.13
N ASN A 535 15.90 -23.78 8.29
CA ASN A 535 15.23 -24.49 7.19
C ASN A 535 16.17 -25.33 6.30
N GLY A 536 17.21 -25.90 6.91
CA GLY A 536 18.10 -26.87 6.26
C GLY A 536 18.84 -26.29 5.05
N THR A 537 18.63 -26.87 3.87
CA THR A 537 19.28 -26.43 2.62
C THR A 537 18.75 -25.11 2.09
N LYS A 538 17.57 -24.65 2.53
CA LYS A 538 17.05 -23.31 2.20
C LYS A 538 17.91 -22.22 2.82
N LYS A 539 18.57 -22.51 3.96
CA LYS A 539 19.50 -21.60 4.63
C LYS A 539 18.93 -20.20 4.85
N ASN A 540 17.67 -20.12 5.27
CA ASN A 540 17.04 -18.82 5.47
C ASN A 540 17.64 -18.10 6.69
N PRO A 541 17.77 -16.78 6.66
CA PRO A 541 17.92 -16.02 7.90
C PRO A 541 16.68 -16.21 8.80
N SER A 542 16.76 -15.78 10.05
CA SER A 542 15.52 -15.63 10.85
C SER A 542 14.71 -14.44 10.35
N LEU A 543 15.38 -13.34 10.01
CA LEU A 543 14.82 -12.16 9.37
C LEU A 543 15.93 -11.30 8.73
N VAL A 544 15.62 -10.67 7.61
CA VAL A 544 16.36 -9.52 7.05
C VAL A 544 15.37 -8.36 6.90
N ALA A 545 15.64 -7.22 7.52
CA ALA A 545 14.78 -6.03 7.47
C ALA A 545 15.54 -4.76 7.90
N ASP A 546 15.18 -3.58 7.39
CA ASP A 546 15.49 -2.28 8.04
C ASP A 546 14.69 -2.21 9.36
N LEU A 547 15.31 -2.62 10.46
CA LEU A 547 14.64 -2.70 11.76
C LEU A 547 14.78 -1.40 12.54
N PHE A 548 15.86 -0.68 12.32
CA PHE A 548 16.22 0.56 13.00
C PHE A 548 17.44 1.17 12.27
N GLY A 549 17.89 2.35 12.71
CA GLY A 549 19.01 3.01 12.08
C GLY A 549 18.59 3.68 10.77
N ASP A 550 19.51 3.77 9.82
CA ASP A 550 19.20 4.28 8.48
C ASP A 550 18.69 3.12 7.59
N TRP A 551 18.55 3.36 6.29
CA TRP A 551 17.88 2.48 5.34
C TRP A 551 18.49 1.08 5.13
N ARG A 552 19.61 0.76 5.76
CA ARG A 552 20.29 -0.51 5.54
C ARG A 552 19.68 -1.58 6.43
N GLU A 553 19.75 -2.81 5.95
CA GLU A 553 19.01 -3.91 6.52
C GLU A 553 19.82 -4.61 7.60
N GLU A 554 19.18 -4.87 8.74
CA GLU A 554 19.69 -5.75 9.78
C GLU A 554 19.51 -7.23 9.40
N LEU A 555 20.44 -8.06 9.90
CA LEU A 555 20.41 -9.51 9.75
C LEU A 555 20.22 -10.20 11.10
N ILE A 556 19.16 -11.00 11.23
CA ILE A 556 18.91 -11.84 12.40
C ILE A 556 19.18 -13.31 12.08
N LEU A 557 20.00 -13.95 12.93
CA LEU A 557 20.33 -15.37 12.84
C LEU A 557 20.23 -16.03 14.22
N ARG A 558 19.80 -17.29 14.26
CA ARG A 558 19.86 -18.10 15.49
C ARG A 558 21.30 -18.55 15.78
N SER A 559 21.59 -18.85 17.03
CA SER A 559 22.83 -19.55 17.38
C SER A 559 22.71 -21.04 17.10
N GLY A 560 23.76 -21.61 16.48
CA GLY A 560 23.91 -23.04 16.28
C GLY A 560 24.37 -23.79 17.53
N SER A 561 24.86 -23.09 18.55
CA SER A 561 25.35 -23.67 19.80
C SER A 561 24.42 -23.45 20.99
N ASP A 562 23.56 -22.43 20.95
CA ASP A 562 22.57 -22.15 21.99
C ASP A 562 21.22 -21.82 21.35
N ALA A 563 20.30 -22.79 21.37
CA ALA A 563 18.97 -22.63 20.76
C ALA A 563 18.07 -21.60 21.48
N SER A 564 18.52 -21.00 22.59
CA SER A 564 17.85 -19.87 23.24
C SER A 564 18.40 -18.51 22.81
N MET A 565 19.37 -18.45 21.90
CA MET A 565 20.06 -17.21 21.54
C MET A 565 19.90 -16.89 20.06
N ILE A 566 19.72 -15.60 19.77
CA ILE A 566 19.87 -15.04 18.42
C ILE A 566 20.94 -13.95 18.42
N THR A 567 21.45 -13.68 17.22
CA THR A 567 22.40 -12.60 16.95
C THR A 567 21.79 -11.67 15.92
N ILE A 568 21.82 -10.37 16.21
CA ILE A 568 21.41 -9.30 15.31
C ILE A 568 22.69 -8.60 14.86
N PHE A 569 22.88 -8.47 13.54
CA PHE A 569 24.02 -7.79 12.93
C PHE A 569 23.55 -6.50 12.26
N GLY A 570 24.34 -5.44 12.44
CA GLY A 570 24.15 -4.17 11.74
C GLY A 570 25.33 -3.85 10.82
N THR A 571 25.16 -2.80 10.03
CA THR A 571 26.20 -2.31 9.10
C THR A 571 27.45 -1.77 9.82
N PRO A 572 28.67 -2.07 9.32
CA PRO A 572 29.94 -1.59 9.91
C PRO A 572 30.41 -0.22 9.39
N VAL A 573 29.73 0.36 8.40
CA VAL A 573 30.23 1.50 7.62
C VAL A 573 29.22 2.65 7.60
N THR A 574 29.68 3.86 7.28
CA THR A 574 28.80 4.97 6.91
C THR A 574 28.37 4.81 5.45
N THR A 575 27.26 5.42 5.09
CA THR A 575 26.85 5.65 3.70
C THR A 575 26.69 7.15 3.45
N ASP A 576 26.92 7.57 2.21
CA ASP A 576 26.67 8.94 1.75
C ASP A 576 25.23 9.15 1.27
N TYR A 577 24.43 8.07 1.19
CA TYR A 577 23.09 8.10 0.63
C TYR A 577 22.02 8.33 1.69
N ARG A 578 21.10 9.24 1.34
CA ARG A 578 19.91 9.57 2.12
C ARG A 578 18.70 8.89 1.50
N VAL A 579 18.10 7.99 2.26
CA VAL A 579 16.95 7.18 1.84
C VAL A 579 15.97 7.17 3.01
N TYR A 580 14.67 7.20 2.71
CA TYR A 580 13.64 6.92 3.71
C TYR A 580 13.84 5.51 4.28
N THR A 581 13.44 5.28 5.53
CA THR A 581 13.39 3.91 6.06
C THR A 581 12.62 3.01 5.09
N LEU A 582 13.15 1.83 4.81
CA LEU A 582 12.55 0.90 3.84
C LEU A 582 11.21 0.38 4.35
N MET A 583 10.99 0.39 5.67
CA MET A 583 9.70 0.08 6.30
C MET A 583 8.59 1.08 5.95
N HIS A 584 8.91 2.21 5.31
CA HIS A 584 7.94 3.16 4.75
C HIS A 584 7.82 3.10 3.22
N ASP A 585 8.49 2.13 2.57
CA ASP A 585 8.13 1.69 1.22
C ASP A 585 7.05 0.60 1.33
N PRO A 586 5.82 0.83 0.83
CA PRO A 586 4.73 -0.13 1.02
C PRO A 586 5.04 -1.52 0.46
N HIS A 587 5.73 -1.60 -0.67
CA HIS A 587 6.12 -2.86 -1.32
C HIS A 587 7.15 -3.64 -0.48
N TYR A 588 8.18 -2.97 0.02
CA TYR A 588 9.14 -3.56 0.95
C TYR A 588 8.48 -4.01 2.25
N ARG A 589 7.62 -3.18 2.84
CA ARG A 589 6.99 -3.49 4.13
C ARG A 589 6.07 -4.71 4.07
N VAL A 590 5.27 -4.86 3.01
CA VAL A 590 4.49 -6.10 2.81
C VAL A 590 5.40 -7.30 2.53
N SER A 591 6.58 -7.07 1.93
CA SER A 591 7.59 -8.12 1.75
C SER A 591 8.19 -8.63 3.06
N ILE A 592 8.38 -7.74 4.03
CA ILE A 592 8.75 -8.16 5.40
C ILE A 592 7.64 -8.98 6.05
N ALA A 593 6.37 -8.65 5.81
CA ALA A 593 5.25 -9.42 6.34
C ALA A 593 5.22 -10.86 5.79
N TRP A 594 5.40 -11.05 4.48
CA TRP A 594 5.40 -12.38 3.87
C TRP A 594 6.75 -13.11 3.90
N GLN A 595 7.85 -12.51 4.38
CA GLN A 595 9.18 -13.15 4.38
C GLN A 595 9.20 -14.52 5.08
N ASN A 596 8.36 -14.76 6.09
CA ASN A 596 8.28 -16.05 6.79
C ASN A 596 7.54 -17.17 6.00
N VAL A 597 6.94 -16.83 4.87
CA VAL A 597 5.94 -17.67 4.21
C VAL A 597 6.61 -18.77 3.39
N ALA A 598 6.36 -20.02 3.79
CA ALA A 598 6.84 -21.23 3.13
C ALA A 598 8.34 -21.23 2.82
N TYR A 599 8.77 -20.98 1.58
CA TYR A 599 10.18 -20.81 1.23
C TYR A 599 10.48 -19.31 1.13
N ASN A 600 11.00 -18.76 2.23
CA ASN A 600 11.30 -17.35 2.41
C ASN A 600 12.04 -16.78 1.19
N GLN A 601 11.59 -15.64 0.67
CA GLN A 601 12.27 -14.86 -0.38
C GLN A 601 12.74 -13.53 0.20
N PRO A 602 13.79 -12.90 -0.36
CA PRO A 602 14.23 -11.59 0.11
C PRO A 602 13.20 -10.49 -0.18
N PRO A 603 13.12 -9.45 0.67
CA PRO A 603 12.28 -8.30 0.39
C PRO A 603 12.89 -7.43 -0.71
N HIS A 604 12.02 -6.72 -1.45
CA HIS A 604 12.41 -5.79 -2.50
C HIS A 604 11.75 -4.43 -2.29
N LEU A 605 12.30 -3.39 -2.91
CA LEU A 605 11.69 -2.06 -2.94
C LEU A 605 10.72 -1.94 -4.11
N GLY A 606 9.69 -1.12 -3.96
CA GLY A 606 8.76 -0.78 -5.04
C GLY A 606 9.35 0.19 -6.08
N TYR A 607 10.64 0.52 -5.98
CA TYR A 607 11.34 1.48 -6.81
C TYR A 607 12.82 1.12 -6.99
N TYR A 608 13.43 1.59 -8.08
CA TYR A 608 14.87 1.47 -8.29
C TYR A 608 15.67 2.47 -7.42
N LEU A 609 16.37 1.93 -6.41
CA LEU A 609 17.05 2.73 -5.38
C LEU A 609 18.04 3.77 -5.95
N PRO A 610 18.89 3.46 -6.94
CA PRO A 610 19.83 4.45 -7.49
C PRO A 610 19.19 5.67 -8.15
N ASP A 611 17.93 5.61 -8.56
CA ASP A 611 17.21 6.79 -9.06
C ASP A 611 16.48 7.53 -7.96
N ALA A 612 15.92 6.79 -6.99
CA ALA A 612 15.26 7.38 -5.83
C ALA A 612 16.21 8.29 -5.03
N VAL A 613 17.49 7.93 -4.88
CA VAL A 613 18.46 8.78 -4.16
C VAL A 613 18.85 10.06 -4.90
N LYS A 614 18.72 10.09 -6.24
CA LYS A 614 18.99 11.29 -7.05
C LYS A 614 17.83 12.28 -6.97
N ASN A 615 16.61 11.77 -6.81
CA ASN A 615 15.39 12.55 -6.72
C ASN A 615 14.51 12.01 -5.60
N LEU A 616 14.96 12.25 -4.36
CA LEU A 616 14.30 11.74 -3.17
C LEU A 616 12.91 12.35 -3.03
N LYS A 617 11.88 11.52 -3.19
CA LYS A 617 10.48 11.89 -3.03
C LYS A 617 9.94 11.31 -1.74
N GLN A 618 9.16 12.12 -1.04
CA GLN A 618 8.45 11.67 0.14
C GLN A 618 7.46 10.55 -0.23
N PRO A 619 7.43 9.42 0.50
CA PRO A 619 6.44 8.37 0.29
C PRO A 619 5.01 8.91 0.46
N SER A 620 4.08 8.44 -0.38
CA SER A 620 2.65 8.78 -0.26
C SER A 620 2.01 7.91 0.82
N ILE A 621 2.14 8.32 2.07
CA ILE A 621 1.71 7.55 3.24
C ILE A 621 1.02 8.44 4.29
N TYR A 622 0.23 7.83 5.16
CA TYR A 622 -0.18 8.38 6.45
C TYR A 622 0.23 7.42 7.57
N LEU A 623 0.39 7.92 8.78
CA LEU A 623 0.84 7.11 9.91
C LEU A 623 -0.35 6.61 10.71
N ALA A 624 -0.43 5.30 10.94
CA ALA A 624 -1.47 4.70 11.76
C ALA A 624 -1.46 5.23 13.21
N GLY A 625 -2.61 5.26 13.87
CA GLY A 625 -2.75 5.74 15.25
C GLY A 625 -2.54 7.25 15.49
N ASP A 626 -2.22 8.05 14.47
CA ASP A 626 -2.01 9.50 14.62
C ASP A 626 -3.31 10.35 14.59
N GLY A 627 -4.45 9.69 14.37
CA GLY A 627 -5.78 10.30 14.26
C GLY A 627 -6.11 10.90 12.88
N THR A 628 -5.28 10.63 11.87
CA THR A 628 -5.44 11.09 10.48
C THR A 628 -5.71 9.95 9.50
N THR A 629 -6.69 9.09 9.78
CA THR A 629 -7.12 8.05 8.83
C THR A 629 -7.78 8.69 7.60
N PRO A 630 -7.24 8.51 6.37
CA PRO A 630 -7.93 8.86 5.14
C PRO A 630 -9.14 7.95 4.98
N VAL A 631 -10.32 8.52 4.76
CA VAL A 631 -11.51 7.73 4.44
C VAL A 631 -11.39 7.25 2.99
N VAL A 632 -11.25 5.94 2.81
CA VAL A 632 -11.28 5.29 1.50
C VAL A 632 -12.68 4.82 1.26
N ILE A 633 -13.29 5.33 0.21
CA ILE A 633 -14.57 4.81 -0.27
C ILE A 633 -14.22 3.88 -1.41
N ASP A 634 -14.07 2.59 -1.09
CA ASP A 634 -14.13 1.56 -2.11
C ASP A 634 -15.42 1.78 -2.92
N PRO A 635 -15.38 1.82 -4.25
CA PRO A 635 -16.58 1.62 -5.04
C PRO A 635 -17.06 0.22 -4.70
N VAL A 636 -18.05 0.12 -3.82
CA VAL A 636 -18.69 -1.15 -3.56
C VAL A 636 -19.30 -1.55 -4.90
N ILE A 637 -18.74 -2.56 -5.55
CA ILE A 637 -19.47 -3.33 -6.56
C ILE A 637 -20.52 -4.10 -5.76
N VAL A 638 -21.61 -3.42 -5.44
CA VAL A 638 -22.84 -4.07 -5.01
C VAL A 638 -23.50 -4.52 -6.30
N ASP A 639 -23.77 -5.82 -6.43
CA ASP A 639 -24.80 -6.30 -7.35
C ASP A 639 -26.08 -5.46 -7.16
N PRO A 640 -26.84 -5.16 -8.23
CA PRO A 640 -27.84 -4.10 -8.24
C PRO A 640 -29.07 -4.48 -7.42
N VAL A 641 -29.02 -4.20 -6.12
CA VAL A 641 -30.18 -3.99 -5.26
C VAL A 641 -29.83 -2.83 -4.33
N ILE A 642 -30.39 -1.66 -4.61
CA ILE A 642 -30.28 -0.46 -3.75
C ILE A 642 -31.19 -0.67 -2.53
N PRO A 643 -30.68 -0.72 -1.28
CA PRO A 643 -31.41 -0.15 -0.17
C PRO A 643 -31.09 1.35 -0.12
N GLU A 644 -32.14 2.16 -0.18
CA GLU A 644 -32.14 3.60 0.05
C GLU A 644 -31.19 3.98 1.21
N ILE A 645 -30.17 4.82 0.95
CA ILE A 645 -29.33 5.38 2.01
C ILE A 645 -30.26 6.23 2.88
N LYS A 646 -30.51 5.77 4.10
CA LYS A 646 -31.37 6.50 5.04
C LYS A 646 -30.58 7.63 5.68
N HIS A 647 -30.82 8.84 5.20
CA HIS A 647 -30.28 10.06 5.78
C HIS A 647 -30.98 10.42 7.09
N ASP A 648 -30.19 10.75 8.11
CA ASP A 648 -30.69 11.27 9.39
C ASP A 648 -30.55 12.79 9.37
N MET A 649 -31.60 13.50 8.97
CA MET A 649 -31.62 14.96 8.85
C MET A 649 -31.45 15.71 10.18
N THR A 650 -31.38 15.00 11.31
CA THR A 650 -30.96 15.59 12.60
C THR A 650 -29.44 15.67 12.74
N LYS A 651 -28.70 14.92 11.92
CA LYS A 651 -27.24 14.82 11.90
C LYS A 651 -26.61 15.24 10.57
N GLU A 652 -27.42 15.37 9.52
CA GLU A 652 -26.98 15.70 8.16
C GLU A 652 -27.72 16.92 7.62
N SER A 653 -27.18 17.53 6.58
CA SER A 653 -27.82 18.65 5.87
C SER A 653 -27.90 18.38 4.38
N PHE A 654 -29.05 18.63 3.76
CA PHE A 654 -29.20 18.58 2.31
C PHE A 654 -29.16 19.99 1.73
N VAL A 655 -28.48 20.14 0.59
CA VAL A 655 -28.30 21.39 -0.15
C VAL A 655 -28.65 21.13 -1.62
N ASP A 656 -29.71 21.78 -2.10
CA ASP A 656 -30.16 21.76 -3.50
C ASP A 656 -29.06 22.28 -4.45
N ALA A 657 -28.65 21.46 -5.42
CA ALA A 657 -27.59 21.79 -6.37
C ALA A 657 -28.13 22.37 -7.69
N SER A 658 -29.45 22.39 -7.89
CA SER A 658 -30.08 22.73 -9.17
C SER A 658 -29.73 24.13 -9.69
N ALA A 659 -29.40 25.06 -8.80
CA ALA A 659 -29.03 26.44 -9.14
C ALA A 659 -27.68 26.84 -8.51
N PRO A 660 -26.53 26.57 -9.18
CA PRO A 660 -25.24 27.06 -8.72
C PRO A 660 -25.16 28.59 -8.81
N ALA A 661 -24.24 29.17 -8.03
CA ALA A 661 -23.91 30.60 -8.08
C ALA A 661 -23.20 31.01 -9.38
N GLU A 662 -22.41 30.10 -9.96
CA GLU A 662 -21.76 30.25 -11.25
C GLU A 662 -21.60 28.88 -11.89
N GLY A 663 -21.75 28.75 -13.21
CA GLY A 663 -21.46 27.50 -13.88
C GLY A 663 -21.65 27.55 -15.40
N LYS A 664 -21.17 26.51 -16.05
CA LYS A 664 -21.35 26.19 -17.46
C LYS A 664 -22.18 24.90 -17.59
N GLY A 665 -23.48 25.09 -17.81
CA GLY A 665 -24.53 24.09 -17.72
C GLY A 665 -25.88 24.77 -17.55
N THR A 666 -26.93 23.99 -17.33
CA THR A 666 -28.32 24.47 -17.27
C THR A 666 -29.09 23.82 -16.13
N PHE A 667 -29.98 24.59 -15.51
CA PHE A 667 -31.02 24.03 -14.63
C PHE A 667 -32.01 23.24 -15.49
N GLU A 668 -32.39 22.05 -15.04
CA GLU A 668 -33.42 21.22 -15.66
C GLU A 668 -34.25 20.48 -14.60
N ASP A 669 -35.46 20.08 -15.00
CA ASP A 669 -36.43 19.35 -14.20
C ASP A 669 -37.15 18.28 -15.05
N THR A 670 -36.45 17.67 -16.00
CA THR A 670 -37.04 16.71 -16.95
C THR A 670 -36.77 15.24 -16.62
N ASN A 671 -35.60 14.93 -16.05
CA ASN A 671 -35.25 13.56 -15.65
C ASN A 671 -35.69 13.27 -14.21
N GLU A 672 -36.90 12.72 -14.03
CA GLU A 672 -37.54 12.51 -12.72
C GLU A 672 -36.64 11.86 -11.65
N GLY A 673 -36.91 12.14 -10.38
CA GLY A 673 -36.25 11.51 -9.22
C GLY A 673 -35.34 12.42 -8.37
N TRP A 674 -35.23 13.72 -8.73
CA TRP A 674 -34.54 14.73 -7.92
C TRP A 674 -35.35 15.09 -6.65
N LYS A 675 -34.70 15.60 -5.61
CA LYS A 675 -35.30 15.77 -4.28
C LYS A 675 -36.05 17.09 -4.11
N GLU A 676 -35.51 18.18 -4.64
CA GLU A 676 -36.10 19.52 -4.47
C GLU A 676 -36.61 20.13 -5.79
N LYS A 677 -35.92 21.15 -6.32
CA LYS A 677 -36.46 22.01 -7.39
C LYS A 677 -36.20 21.47 -8.78
N GLY A 678 -35.12 20.72 -8.95
CA GLY A 678 -34.63 20.20 -10.22
C GLY A 678 -33.23 19.65 -9.99
N TYR A 679 -32.42 19.66 -11.05
CA TYR A 679 -31.01 19.32 -11.00
C TYR A 679 -30.21 20.24 -11.92
N TYR A 680 -28.90 20.25 -11.74
CA TYR A 680 -28.00 20.96 -12.61
C TYR A 680 -27.42 20.01 -13.65
N ASN A 681 -27.68 20.29 -14.92
CA ASN A 681 -27.17 19.57 -16.08
C ASN A 681 -25.92 20.27 -16.61
N PHE A 682 -24.74 19.66 -16.46
CA PHE A 682 -23.50 20.22 -17.01
C PHE A 682 -23.48 20.14 -18.53
N ASP A 683 -22.92 21.15 -19.20
CA ASP A 683 -22.67 21.05 -20.64
C ASP A 683 -21.72 19.87 -20.93
N ASN A 684 -21.94 19.16 -22.05
CA ASN A 684 -21.04 18.10 -22.52
C ASN A 684 -19.72 18.70 -23.05
N ASP A 685 -18.89 19.19 -22.14
CA ASP A 685 -17.66 19.91 -22.40
C ASP A 685 -16.70 19.74 -21.21
N ALA A 686 -15.42 19.44 -21.48
CA ALA A 686 -14.39 19.28 -20.46
C ALA A 686 -14.09 20.58 -19.67
N ALA A 687 -14.54 21.74 -20.16
CA ALA A 687 -14.47 23.01 -19.44
C ALA A 687 -15.76 23.34 -18.67
N SER A 688 -16.75 22.44 -18.62
CA SER A 688 -17.96 22.64 -17.82
C SER A 688 -17.63 22.65 -16.32
N PHE A 689 -18.31 23.52 -15.57
CA PHE A 689 -18.10 23.65 -14.12
C PHE A 689 -19.36 24.21 -13.46
N ALA A 690 -19.42 24.10 -12.13
CA ALA A 690 -20.45 24.72 -11.31
C ALA A 690 -19.91 25.01 -9.91
N THR A 691 -20.33 26.13 -9.34
CA THR A 691 -19.88 26.64 -8.04
C THR A 691 -21.07 26.95 -7.16
N TRP A 692 -21.10 26.40 -5.95
CA TRP A 692 -22.12 26.66 -4.93
C TRP A 692 -21.50 27.34 -3.72
N LYS A 693 -22.28 28.20 -3.06
CA LYS A 693 -21.92 28.80 -1.78
C LYS A 693 -22.79 28.21 -0.70
N VAL A 694 -22.16 27.66 0.33
CA VAL A 694 -22.85 27.04 1.48
C VAL A 694 -22.35 27.65 2.78
N THR A 695 -23.24 27.86 3.74
CA THR A 695 -22.90 28.38 5.06
C THR A 695 -22.93 27.25 6.09
N ALA A 696 -21.83 27.06 6.82
CA ALA A 696 -21.68 26.11 7.92
C ALA A 696 -21.67 26.79 9.30
N LYS A 697 -22.18 26.13 10.34
CA LYS A 697 -22.27 26.70 11.70
C LYS A 697 -20.97 26.64 12.50
N GLU A 698 -20.08 25.72 12.14
CA GLU A 698 -18.81 25.45 12.82
C GLU A 698 -17.78 24.90 11.82
N ASP A 699 -16.51 24.92 12.23
CA ASP A 699 -15.45 24.24 11.48
C ASP A 699 -15.66 22.73 11.60
N ALA A 700 -15.67 22.02 10.49
CA ALA A 700 -15.89 20.58 10.49
C ALA A 700 -15.07 19.88 9.40
N LYS A 701 -14.45 18.76 9.78
CA LYS A 701 -14.04 17.72 8.83
C LYS A 701 -15.23 16.81 8.62
N THR A 702 -15.79 16.75 7.42
CA THR A 702 -17.05 16.04 7.13
C THR A 702 -17.01 15.39 5.75
N THR A 703 -18.08 14.72 5.34
CA THR A 703 -18.28 14.21 3.99
C THR A 703 -19.34 15.04 3.25
N VAL A 704 -19.18 15.16 1.93
CA VAL A 704 -20.20 15.65 1.00
C VAL A 704 -20.63 14.49 0.11
N SER A 705 -21.88 14.03 0.20
CA SER A 705 -22.49 13.12 -0.77
C SER A 705 -23.05 13.92 -1.95
N ILE A 706 -22.50 13.75 -3.14
CA ILE A 706 -23.02 14.32 -4.38
C ILE A 706 -24.11 13.39 -4.91
N VAL A 707 -25.34 13.87 -4.99
CA VAL A 707 -26.48 13.15 -5.59
C VAL A 707 -26.49 13.39 -7.09
N PHE A 708 -26.30 12.36 -7.89
CA PHE A 708 -26.13 12.49 -9.33
C PHE A 708 -26.84 11.41 -10.15
N ALA A 709 -27.11 11.68 -11.42
CA ALA A 709 -27.55 10.70 -12.40
C ALA A 709 -26.68 10.77 -13.66
N ASN A 710 -26.21 9.62 -14.13
CA ASN A 710 -25.39 9.48 -15.33
C ASN A 710 -25.96 8.36 -16.22
N GLY A 711 -26.77 8.74 -17.20
CA GLY A 711 -27.33 7.80 -18.18
C GLY A 711 -26.37 7.40 -19.31
N GLY A 712 -25.12 7.87 -19.30
CA GLY A 712 -24.07 7.45 -20.23
C GLY A 712 -23.49 6.07 -19.90
N ASN A 713 -22.63 5.53 -20.77
CA ASN A 713 -21.93 4.25 -20.51
C ASN A 713 -20.62 4.43 -19.74
N ASP A 714 -19.98 5.60 -19.89
CA ASP A 714 -18.70 5.92 -19.27
C ASP A 714 -18.90 6.80 -18.03
N ALA A 715 -17.91 6.80 -17.13
CA ALA A 715 -17.89 7.71 -15.99
C ALA A 715 -17.73 9.17 -16.43
N ARG A 716 -18.43 10.08 -15.74
CA ARG A 716 -18.37 11.53 -15.98
C ARG A 716 -17.60 12.20 -14.85
N ASP A 717 -16.31 11.95 -14.81
CA ASP A 717 -15.43 12.38 -13.72
C ASP A 717 -15.37 13.91 -13.58
N MET A 718 -15.29 14.37 -12.32
CA MET A 718 -15.29 15.78 -11.95
C MET A 718 -14.25 16.05 -10.86
N ASN A 719 -13.64 17.23 -10.86
CA ASN A 719 -12.80 17.72 -9.76
C ASN A 719 -13.65 18.55 -8.79
N LEU A 720 -13.73 18.13 -7.52
CA LEU A 720 -14.33 18.89 -6.42
C LEU A 720 -13.26 19.68 -5.66
N SER A 721 -13.43 21.00 -5.57
CA SER A 721 -12.61 21.86 -4.71
C SER A 721 -13.47 22.57 -3.68
N VAL A 722 -12.94 22.75 -2.47
CA VAL A 722 -13.59 23.49 -1.38
C VAL A 722 -12.72 24.70 -1.02
N ASN A 723 -13.33 25.89 -0.98
CA ASN A 723 -12.67 27.15 -0.63
C ASN A 723 -11.43 27.48 -1.48
N GLY A 724 -11.40 27.00 -2.71
CA GLY A 724 -10.24 27.17 -3.62
C GLY A 724 -8.99 26.40 -3.20
N GLY A 725 -9.12 25.46 -2.27
CA GLY A 725 -8.06 24.49 -1.94
C GLY A 725 -7.86 23.46 -3.03
N ASP A 726 -6.96 22.50 -2.76
CA ASP A 726 -6.63 21.43 -3.69
C ASP A 726 -7.90 20.66 -4.11
N ALA A 727 -8.01 20.40 -5.41
CA ALA A 727 -9.17 19.70 -5.95
C ALA A 727 -8.99 18.18 -5.82
N VAL A 728 -10.06 17.51 -5.43
CA VAL A 728 -10.15 16.04 -5.35
C VAL A 728 -10.86 15.54 -6.60
N SER A 729 -10.29 14.55 -7.28
CA SER A 729 -10.95 13.87 -8.40
C SER A 729 -12.07 12.98 -7.87
N VAL A 730 -13.26 13.10 -8.47
CA VAL A 730 -14.48 12.38 -8.10
C VAL A 730 -14.98 11.64 -9.33
N SER A 731 -14.98 10.31 -9.28
CA SER A 731 -15.56 9.50 -10.35
C SER A 731 -17.07 9.37 -10.19
N LEU A 732 -17.80 9.62 -11.27
CA LEU A 732 -19.27 9.60 -11.32
C LEU A 732 -19.70 8.59 -12.40
N PRO A 733 -19.70 7.27 -12.07
CA PRO A 733 -19.92 6.20 -13.04
C PRO A 733 -21.34 6.21 -13.64
N SER A 734 -21.60 5.38 -14.64
CA SER A 734 -22.95 5.19 -15.16
C SER A 734 -23.91 4.76 -14.04
N THR A 735 -25.04 5.44 -13.91
CA THR A 735 -26.16 5.03 -13.04
C THR A 735 -27.18 4.18 -13.81
N GLY A 736 -26.92 3.89 -15.09
CA GLY A 736 -27.77 3.09 -15.98
C GLY A 736 -28.93 3.86 -16.63
N SER A 737 -29.35 5.01 -16.10
CA SER A 737 -30.37 5.89 -16.68
C SER A 737 -30.26 7.31 -16.11
N TRP A 738 -30.65 8.33 -16.88
CA TRP A 738 -30.73 9.72 -16.41
C TRP A 738 -31.78 9.96 -15.32
N THR A 739 -32.71 9.02 -15.12
CA THR A 739 -33.71 9.02 -14.04
C THR A 739 -33.31 8.15 -12.84
N THR A 740 -32.13 7.53 -12.88
CA THR A 740 -31.59 6.74 -11.77
C THR A 740 -30.55 7.57 -11.04
N TRP A 741 -30.88 7.99 -9.82
CA TRP A 741 -30.03 8.83 -8.98
C TRP A 741 -29.23 7.96 -8.01
N GLN A 742 -27.94 8.26 -7.91
CA GLN A 742 -27.00 7.63 -6.99
C GLN A 742 -26.22 8.70 -6.23
N GLU A 743 -25.47 8.29 -5.21
CA GLU A 743 -24.67 9.21 -4.41
C GLU A 743 -23.21 8.77 -4.38
N VAL A 744 -22.28 9.73 -4.48
CA VAL A 744 -20.86 9.51 -4.21
C VAL A 744 -20.42 10.42 -3.07
N GLN A 745 -19.70 9.88 -2.09
CA GLN A 745 -19.25 10.62 -0.92
C GLN A 745 -17.81 11.12 -1.11
N VAL A 746 -17.54 12.35 -0.69
CA VAL A 746 -16.21 12.96 -0.77
C VAL A 746 -15.87 13.62 0.57
N PRO A 747 -14.76 13.27 1.23
CA PRO A 747 -14.34 13.96 2.45
C PRO A 747 -13.92 15.39 2.14
N VAL A 748 -14.39 16.34 2.94
CA VAL A 748 -14.10 17.77 2.80
C VAL A 748 -13.86 18.43 4.15
N ASN A 749 -13.07 19.49 4.15
CA ASN A 749 -12.93 20.39 5.28
C ASN A 749 -13.76 21.64 5.01
N ILE A 750 -14.80 21.87 5.81
CA ILE A 750 -15.57 23.11 5.78
C ILE A 750 -15.22 23.96 7.00
N VAL A 751 -15.20 25.27 6.81
CA VAL A 751 -14.99 26.24 7.88
C VAL A 751 -16.32 26.85 8.29
N LYS A 752 -16.41 27.32 9.53
CA LYS A 752 -17.54 28.11 10.00
C LYS A 752 -17.75 29.33 9.10
N GLY A 753 -19.00 29.57 8.71
CA GLY A 753 -19.37 30.64 7.78
C GLY A 753 -19.48 30.15 6.34
N GLU A 754 -19.28 31.07 5.38
CA GLU A 754 -19.42 30.76 3.95
C GLU A 754 -18.27 29.87 3.46
N ASN A 755 -18.62 28.83 2.71
CA ASN A 755 -17.73 27.95 1.99
C ASN A 755 -18.11 27.93 0.51
N THR A 756 -17.12 27.79 -0.37
CA THR A 756 -17.33 27.65 -1.80
C THR A 756 -17.06 26.21 -2.23
N LEU A 757 -18.05 25.52 -2.79
CA LEU A 757 -17.89 24.23 -3.44
C LEU A 757 -17.81 24.44 -4.96
N LYS A 758 -16.82 23.86 -5.63
CA LYS A 758 -16.73 23.91 -7.10
C LYS A 758 -16.49 22.52 -7.68
N LEU A 759 -17.37 22.09 -8.57
CA LEU A 759 -17.20 20.92 -9.44
C LEU A 759 -16.76 21.38 -10.83
N SER A 760 -15.71 20.78 -11.38
CA SER A 760 -15.22 21.06 -12.74
C SER A 760 -15.02 19.76 -13.50
N SER A 761 -15.52 19.67 -14.73
CA SER A 761 -15.38 18.45 -15.52
C SER A 761 -13.94 18.16 -15.90
N THR A 762 -13.62 16.88 -16.01
CA THR A 762 -12.34 16.39 -16.54
C THR A 762 -12.53 15.58 -17.82
N THR A 763 -13.78 15.47 -18.33
CA THR A 763 -14.13 14.63 -19.47
C THR A 763 -14.77 15.44 -20.59
N GLU A 764 -14.55 15.06 -21.85
CA GLU A 764 -15.18 15.71 -23.00
C GLU A 764 -16.71 15.59 -23.00
N ASN A 765 -17.24 14.60 -22.28
CA ASN A 765 -18.67 14.40 -22.11
C ASN A 765 -19.30 15.29 -21.03
N GLY A 766 -18.53 16.16 -20.36
CA GLY A 766 -19.03 17.01 -19.28
C GLY A 766 -19.31 16.25 -17.98
N GLY A 767 -20.00 16.92 -17.05
CA GLY A 767 -20.46 16.33 -15.79
C GLY A 767 -21.79 15.58 -15.90
N PRO A 768 -22.17 14.76 -14.88
CA PRO A 768 -23.50 14.15 -14.81
C PRO A 768 -24.57 15.17 -14.40
N ASN A 769 -25.84 14.76 -14.35
CA ASN A 769 -26.88 15.57 -13.71
C ASN A 769 -26.64 15.56 -12.20
N VAL A 770 -26.70 16.71 -11.52
CA VAL A 770 -26.49 16.81 -10.06
C VAL A 770 -27.72 17.41 -9.38
N ASP A 771 -28.37 16.65 -8.50
CA ASP A 771 -29.56 17.04 -7.75
C ASP A 771 -29.19 17.86 -6.50
N GLY A 772 -28.23 17.38 -5.70
CA GLY A 772 -27.90 18.02 -4.45
C GLY A 772 -26.68 17.45 -3.73
N PHE A 773 -26.41 18.02 -2.55
CA PHE A 773 -25.32 17.63 -1.67
C PHE A 773 -25.84 17.27 -0.28
N TYR A 774 -25.49 16.09 0.24
CA TYR A 774 -25.60 15.82 1.68
C TYR A 774 -24.29 16.15 2.37
N PHE A 775 -24.34 16.91 3.45
CA PHE A 775 -23.21 17.08 4.35
C PHE A 775 -23.41 16.17 5.56
N GLY A 776 -22.36 15.43 5.93
CA GLY A 776 -22.31 14.57 7.12
C GLY A 776 -22.34 15.32 8.46
N VAL A 777 -22.80 16.57 8.46
CA VAL A 777 -22.98 17.43 9.63
C VAL A 777 -24.29 18.24 9.48
N PRO A 778 -24.98 18.56 10.58
CA PRO A 778 -26.22 19.31 10.53
C PRO A 778 -25.98 20.82 10.43
N GLY A 779 -26.94 21.54 9.84
CA GLY A 779 -26.93 23.01 9.79
C GLY A 779 -26.08 23.64 8.69
N VAL A 780 -25.65 22.88 7.68
CA VAL A 780 -25.15 23.44 6.42
C VAL A 780 -26.34 23.85 5.56
N THR A 781 -26.30 25.05 5.00
CA THR A 781 -27.38 25.59 4.16
C THR A 781 -26.80 26.26 2.93
N LEU A 782 -27.54 26.33 1.81
CA LEU A 782 -27.19 27.25 0.74
C LEU A 782 -27.09 28.65 1.33
N SER A 783 -26.00 29.36 1.04
CA SER A 783 -25.87 30.76 1.46
C SER A 783 -26.99 31.56 0.79
N SER A 784 -27.98 31.97 1.56
CA SER A 784 -28.98 32.91 1.07
C SER A 784 -28.28 34.21 0.74
N ALA A 785 -28.61 34.83 -0.39
CA ALA A 785 -28.29 36.22 -0.65
C ALA A 785 -28.99 37.10 0.40
N GLU A 786 -28.41 37.23 1.59
CA GLU A 786 -28.90 38.14 2.62
C GLU A 786 -28.64 39.56 2.16
N GLY A 787 -29.71 40.23 1.75
CA GLY A 787 -29.64 41.63 1.33
C GLY A 787 -30.89 42.20 0.66
N THR A 788 -32.09 41.70 0.90
CA THR A 788 -33.30 42.45 0.53
C THR A 788 -33.42 43.71 1.40
N THR A 789 -32.85 44.82 0.93
CA THR A 789 -33.34 46.15 1.29
C THR A 789 -34.33 46.59 0.23
N ALA A 790 -35.59 46.74 0.63
CA ALA A 790 -36.61 47.35 -0.20
C ALA A 790 -36.22 48.81 -0.49
N LEU A 791 -36.08 49.16 -1.77
CA LEU A 791 -36.20 50.53 -2.23
C LEU A 791 -37.44 50.64 -3.12
N ALA A 792 -38.32 51.52 -2.68
CA ALA A 792 -39.66 51.71 -3.19
C ALA A 792 -39.71 52.34 -4.59
N THR A 793 -40.69 51.84 -5.36
CA THR A 793 -41.56 52.48 -6.36
C THR A 793 -40.96 52.98 -7.67
N GLY A 794 -41.28 52.24 -8.75
CA GLY A 794 -41.16 52.69 -10.15
C GLY A 794 -41.41 51.57 -11.18
N VAL A 795 -42.58 50.95 -11.12
CA VAL A 795 -43.12 49.82 -11.91
C VAL A 795 -42.82 49.85 -13.43
N GLN A 796 -42.41 48.71 -14.02
CA GLN A 796 -43.27 47.90 -14.92
C GLN A 796 -42.63 46.51 -15.18
N ASN A 797 -43.42 45.45 -14.91
CA ASN A 797 -43.08 44.03 -15.08
C ASN A 797 -42.46 43.76 -16.45
N PHE A 798 -41.35 43.02 -16.48
CA PHE A 798 -40.83 42.50 -17.74
C PHE A 798 -41.85 41.52 -18.33
N ALA A 799 -42.54 41.91 -19.42
CA ALA A 799 -43.59 41.09 -20.04
C ALA A 799 -43.08 39.78 -20.65
N ARG A 800 -41.75 39.65 -20.82
CA ARG A 800 -41.03 38.47 -21.30
C ARG A 800 -39.62 38.48 -20.72
N GLY A 801 -39.06 37.31 -20.45
CA GLY A 801 -37.68 37.18 -19.99
C GLY A 801 -36.69 37.41 -21.14
N GLY A 802 -35.50 37.93 -20.82
CA GLY A 802 -34.46 38.24 -21.79
C GLY A 802 -33.31 39.03 -21.19
N TYR A 803 -32.26 39.26 -21.99
CA TYR A 803 -31.14 40.10 -21.56
C TYR A 803 -31.53 41.57 -21.60
N ALA A 804 -31.58 42.19 -20.43
CA ALA A 804 -31.76 43.62 -20.26
C ALA A 804 -30.41 44.32 -20.26
N GLU A 805 -30.27 45.35 -21.09
CA GLU A 805 -29.14 46.27 -21.08
C GLU A 805 -29.49 47.47 -20.19
N ILE A 806 -28.68 47.74 -19.18
CA ILE A 806 -28.94 48.73 -18.15
C ILE A 806 -27.84 49.77 -18.20
N GLU A 807 -28.21 50.97 -18.60
CA GLU A 807 -27.33 52.12 -18.66
C GLU A 807 -27.45 52.94 -17.38
N ILE A 808 -26.31 53.20 -16.75
CA ILE A 808 -26.20 53.89 -15.47
C ILE A 808 -25.54 55.24 -15.74
N TYR A 809 -26.23 56.31 -15.37
CA TYR A 809 -25.80 57.69 -15.55
C TYR A 809 -25.55 58.31 -14.17
N ASN A 810 -24.49 59.11 -14.05
CA ASN A 810 -24.37 60.00 -12.90
C ASN A 810 -25.40 61.14 -12.98
N MET A 811 -25.55 61.90 -11.89
CA MET A 811 -26.54 63.00 -11.84
C MET A 811 -26.22 64.20 -12.75
N SER A 812 -25.03 64.26 -13.36
CA SER A 812 -24.72 65.24 -14.42
C SER A 812 -25.10 64.75 -15.82
N GLY A 813 -25.69 63.56 -15.94
CA GLY A 813 -26.22 63.01 -17.19
C GLY A 813 -25.21 62.25 -18.04
N ARG A 814 -24.04 61.90 -17.50
CA ARG A 814 -23.01 61.11 -18.20
C ARG A 814 -23.12 59.63 -17.82
N ILE A 815 -23.04 58.74 -18.81
CA ILE A 815 -22.97 57.29 -18.57
C ILE A 815 -21.69 56.97 -17.79
N VAL A 816 -21.86 56.27 -16.67
CA VAL A 816 -20.79 55.79 -15.80
C VAL A 816 -20.70 54.27 -15.75
N GLY A 817 -21.68 53.57 -16.31
CA GLY A 817 -21.66 52.12 -16.46
C GLY A 817 -22.75 51.61 -17.40
N THR A 818 -22.52 50.46 -18.01
CA THR A 818 -23.55 49.72 -18.74
C THR A 818 -23.40 48.25 -18.40
N ILE A 819 -24.50 47.60 -18.02
CA ILE A 819 -24.49 46.19 -17.65
C ILE A 819 -25.55 45.44 -18.44
N ALA A 820 -25.28 44.18 -18.74
CA ALA A 820 -26.24 43.27 -19.35
C ALA A 820 -26.59 42.18 -18.33
N LYS A 821 -27.87 42.05 -17.99
CA LYS A 821 -28.35 41.07 -17.02
C LYS A 821 -29.58 40.36 -17.56
N PHE A 822 -29.62 39.06 -17.41
CA PHE A 822 -30.83 38.30 -17.72
C PHE A 822 -31.90 38.62 -16.68
N VAL A 823 -33.09 39.00 -17.13
CA VAL A 823 -34.27 39.23 -16.28
C VAL A 823 -35.37 38.25 -16.67
N ALA A 824 -36.05 37.67 -15.69
CA ALA A 824 -37.14 36.73 -15.91
C ALA A 824 -38.45 37.47 -16.25
N ALA A 825 -39.38 36.78 -16.92
CA ALA A 825 -40.71 37.33 -17.15
C ALA A 825 -41.44 37.54 -15.80
N GLY A 826 -42.02 38.71 -15.59
CA GLY A 826 -42.70 39.09 -14.35
C GLY A 826 -41.79 39.65 -13.25
N GLU A 827 -40.47 39.63 -13.45
CA GLU A 827 -39.54 40.29 -12.53
C GLU A 827 -39.77 41.82 -12.57
N SER A 828 -39.61 42.49 -11.43
CA SER A 828 -40.00 43.90 -11.26
C SER A 828 -38.88 44.80 -10.75
N ALA A 829 -37.70 44.24 -10.53
CA ALA A 829 -36.52 44.96 -10.06
C ALA A 829 -35.26 44.37 -10.69
N VAL A 830 -34.20 45.17 -10.76
CA VAL A 830 -32.86 44.68 -11.08
C VAL A 830 -31.90 45.13 -10.00
N ASP A 831 -31.20 44.18 -9.39
CA ASP A 831 -30.21 44.47 -8.37
C ASP A 831 -28.90 44.95 -9.00
N LEU A 832 -28.44 46.13 -8.54
CA LEU A 832 -27.22 46.82 -8.92
C LEU A 832 -26.26 46.99 -7.72
N SER A 833 -26.56 46.40 -6.56
CA SER A 833 -25.83 46.61 -5.31
C SER A 833 -24.37 46.14 -5.38
N GLN A 834 -24.11 45.11 -6.17
CA GLN A 834 -22.78 44.52 -6.39
C GLN A 834 -21.96 45.27 -7.45
N GLU A 835 -22.56 46.19 -8.21
CA GLU A 835 -21.83 46.93 -9.25
C GLU A 835 -20.81 47.87 -8.60
N PRO A 836 -19.56 47.99 -9.09
CA PRO A 836 -18.48 48.75 -8.46
C PRO A 836 -18.63 50.27 -8.60
N LEU A 837 -19.83 50.80 -8.37
CA LEU A 837 -20.13 52.22 -8.35
C LEU A 837 -19.72 52.86 -7.01
N PRO A 838 -19.21 54.10 -7.02
CA PRO A 838 -19.09 54.89 -5.80
C PRO A 838 -20.43 55.10 -5.09
N LYS A 839 -20.40 55.51 -3.81
CA LYS A 839 -21.62 55.93 -3.11
C LYS A 839 -22.20 57.18 -3.76
N GLY A 840 -23.49 57.18 -4.06
CA GLY A 840 -24.15 58.26 -4.78
C GLY A 840 -25.53 57.90 -5.33
N SER A 841 -26.21 58.90 -5.90
CA SER A 841 -27.43 58.68 -6.67
C SER A 841 -27.12 58.63 -8.16
N TYR A 842 -27.78 57.73 -8.87
CA TYR A 842 -27.59 57.46 -10.29
C TYR A 842 -28.93 57.40 -10.99
N LEU A 843 -29.00 57.90 -12.22
CA LEU A 843 -30.14 57.68 -13.09
C LEU A 843 -29.89 56.40 -13.88
N VAL A 844 -30.84 55.48 -13.87
CA VAL A 844 -30.74 54.19 -14.56
C VAL A 844 -31.77 54.12 -15.67
N ARG A 845 -31.38 53.59 -16.82
CA ARG A 845 -32.28 53.27 -17.94
C ARG A 845 -32.12 51.83 -18.36
N ILE A 846 -33.23 51.15 -18.60
CA ILE A 846 -33.24 49.73 -18.96
C ILE A 846 -33.77 49.58 -20.37
N LYS A 847 -33.04 48.83 -21.21
CA LYS A 847 -33.42 48.41 -22.55
C LYS A 847 -33.62 46.90 -22.59
N ILE A 848 -34.58 46.46 -23.41
CA ILE A 848 -34.64 45.08 -23.90
C ILE A 848 -34.80 45.15 -25.41
N ASP A 849 -34.01 44.35 -26.13
CA ASP A 849 -33.94 44.33 -27.60
C ASP A 849 -33.76 45.73 -28.22
N GLY A 850 -32.89 46.54 -27.60
CA GLY A 850 -32.55 47.90 -28.06
C GLY A 850 -33.60 48.98 -27.80
N LYS A 851 -34.73 48.68 -27.16
CA LYS A 851 -35.78 49.66 -26.79
C LYS A 851 -35.79 49.94 -25.30
N TYR A 852 -35.82 51.22 -24.91
CA TYR A 852 -35.96 51.61 -23.50
C TYR A 852 -37.36 51.24 -22.98
N ILE A 853 -37.39 50.46 -21.91
CA ILE A 853 -38.62 49.98 -21.28
C ILE A 853 -38.84 50.60 -19.91
N SER A 854 -37.80 51.08 -19.23
CA SER A 854 -37.93 51.73 -17.93
C SER A 854 -36.79 52.71 -17.63
N LYS A 855 -37.03 53.66 -16.72
CA LYS A 855 -36.02 54.55 -16.13
C LYS A 855 -36.31 54.76 -14.64
N GLY A 856 -35.26 54.82 -13.82
CA GLY A 856 -35.39 54.96 -12.37
C GLY A 856 -34.17 55.63 -11.73
N ILE A 857 -34.23 55.89 -10.43
CA ILE A 857 -33.08 56.38 -9.66
C ILE A 857 -32.58 55.23 -8.78
N PHE A 858 -31.29 54.90 -8.93
CA PHE A 858 -30.58 53.97 -8.06
C PHE A 858 -29.73 54.75 -7.07
N LYS A 859 -29.75 54.36 -5.79
CA LYS A 859 -28.90 54.92 -4.76
C LYS A 859 -28.02 53.81 -4.20
N LYS A 860 -26.72 54.04 -4.23
CA LYS A 860 -25.70 53.20 -3.59
C LYS A 860 -25.06 53.95 -2.45
#